data_AF-A0A7S0SBS1-F1
#
_entry.id   AF-A0A7S0SBS1-F1
#
_cell.length_a   1.000
_cell.length_b   1.000
_cell.length_c   1.000
_cell.angle_alpha   90.00
_cell.angle_beta   90.00
_cell.angle_gamma   90.00
#
_symmetry.space_group_name_H-M   'P 1'
#
loop_
_entity.id
_entity.type
_entity.pdbx_description
1 polymer ?
#
loop_
_entity_poly.entity_id
_entity_poly.type
_entity_poly.pdbx_seq_one_letter_code
_entity_poly.pdbx_strand_id
1 'polypeptide(L)'
;RGSRFMIAASNTVMERLADRRNAITAAAMKALQASGGDVLGLRTSSTASGGGGGDVEEGLSASASSCHQLAQFCAAAVDAFFDNDLIRTSRMFLKSSRGSFGLCISSSLDADRQMALAARGQTMSVAFYPKLGLVLYGSEQAAVKAALGRQVPAAAAKKGLYREAPDEQAAFRLDLDDLGGEICVLDWAGVAGDPGSKPPLQLCKKELNLRHYSVMRDTVTVTLISETTAFSKQSFFQRLVPIEDNPLVAALPASCDDPVAKDIGDIPSALKWIQDDWNGGNSLNRATGWNLARKLKLRLQKRADGDLPPAAIDVVVTGCEVSLWVGEQFASDLSALMPLLRVRSVSSNKVLGLLGQDFPVPAVGHDMTEDSWDLNNAIVIIVSHSGGTFGPLATANLMQASTADIFLVASEWDTQVGKQLRKLGDQPRVFSTGIGLRPAEPCSISVAATHQLLTQILQHLALAVMGNPKLRRVVGCQYTDQDLSELERCNRDNIDALRDIVGGVGSSTVSNNSGDGGGGRMTSPASDTATSLDLKVKGHTWAQHVLEAPRAWAMSAAYIAITVTLGYPLVSGLAAAAGVTVVWALRLFGFLDAAIYVFIPQITTLMIRAWQGRMAFHRMTGRTVVIGDCPWVAQSSEAFLSKLFACAYSNATVTVMSGNPADHLVHRFTHRVVRGSLLICGRPDGRLSALTTLEQSVCLSVNQASSIQNFGVTCESITVGHNAQKLPLTAEAVVLPGKRPRYLCEQLLVESGVDVDQGVSSGALLGEYANLKARAKSQQSQTDAHQLTFTVEEKFEVFLRRPTREAALRREISDNFSIESPSANDLTVGPETKRWGEGKGRSRADGGGGGGVGGESVGSSGMCLEDFMRAYRQHGTMRDRLNDDELVKLFTDAVSCLDTRGRLPLEEFSKMADMSEVDLLRQLNRTTRNVGGLVNVEPSREAYFGEALRRTRADLDGYDLVVTQKMSMQLYERRIASLQRFVAMCVIFHTMGRRVADFWPAATFGLLRYRMDR
;
A
#
# COMPACT_ATOMS: atom_id res chain seq x y z
N ARG A 1 37.41 -29.20 -45.02
CA ARG A 1 37.72 -28.38 -46.22
C ARG A 1 36.81 -27.13 -46.33
N GLY A 2 35.50 -27.21 -46.03
CA GLY A 2 34.59 -26.04 -46.06
C GLY A 2 34.89 -24.92 -45.04
N SER A 3 35.44 -25.24 -43.86
CA SER A 3 35.85 -24.25 -42.86
C SER A 3 37.01 -23.34 -43.30
N ARG A 4 37.99 -23.88 -44.04
CA ARG A 4 39.09 -23.07 -44.61
C ARG A 4 38.62 -22.17 -45.75
N PHE A 5 37.61 -22.58 -46.50
CA PHE A 5 37.05 -21.80 -47.61
C PHE A 5 36.21 -20.61 -47.10
N MET A 6 35.43 -20.80 -46.03
CA MET A 6 34.70 -19.71 -45.37
C MET A 6 35.63 -18.69 -44.71
N ILE A 7 36.74 -19.15 -44.10
CA ILE A 7 37.76 -18.26 -43.52
C ILE A 7 38.46 -17.44 -44.62
N ALA A 8 38.81 -18.07 -45.74
CA ALA A 8 39.43 -17.38 -46.87
C ALA A 8 38.48 -16.35 -47.50
N ALA A 9 37.23 -16.72 -47.78
CA ALA A 9 36.23 -15.81 -48.34
C ALA A 9 35.90 -14.64 -47.39
N SER A 10 35.81 -14.90 -46.08
CA SER A 10 35.64 -13.86 -45.06
C SER A 10 36.83 -12.91 -45.05
N ASN A 11 38.08 -13.41 -45.09
CA ASN A 11 39.26 -12.56 -45.12
C ASN A 11 39.33 -11.66 -46.37
N THR A 12 38.94 -12.16 -47.55
CA THR A 12 38.92 -11.38 -48.79
C THR A 12 37.84 -10.29 -48.79
N VAL A 13 36.67 -10.56 -48.22
CA VAL A 13 35.62 -9.54 -48.04
C VAL A 13 36.07 -8.46 -47.05
N MET A 14 36.78 -8.87 -45.99
CA MET A 14 37.29 -7.95 -44.97
C MET A 14 38.43 -7.05 -45.48
N GLU A 15 39.34 -7.57 -46.30
CA GLU A 15 40.38 -6.73 -46.97
C GLU A 15 39.73 -5.66 -47.84
N ARG A 16 38.72 -6.02 -48.64
CA ARG A 16 37.99 -5.06 -49.47
C ARG A 16 37.22 -4.01 -48.67
N LEU A 17 36.71 -4.37 -47.49
CA LEU A 17 36.07 -3.43 -46.57
C LEU A 17 37.09 -2.49 -45.92
N ALA A 18 38.26 -3.00 -45.52
CA ALA A 18 39.35 -2.17 -45.00
C ALA A 18 39.85 -1.17 -46.05
N ASP A 19 40.01 -1.61 -47.30
CA ASP A 19 40.40 -0.73 -48.42
C ASP A 19 39.35 0.36 -48.67
N ARG A 20 38.06 0.02 -48.63
CA ARG A 20 36.96 0.98 -48.75
C ARG A 20 36.92 1.97 -47.58
N ARG A 21 37.12 1.50 -46.35
CA ARG A 21 37.18 2.34 -45.14
C ARG A 21 38.32 3.35 -45.26
N ASN A 22 39.51 2.90 -45.65
CA ASN A 22 40.67 3.76 -45.87
C ASN A 22 40.42 4.78 -46.99
N ALA A 23 39.78 4.38 -48.10
CA ALA A 23 39.42 5.28 -49.19
C ALA A 23 38.41 6.36 -48.76
N ILE A 24 37.42 6.00 -47.94
CA ILE A 24 36.41 6.94 -47.43
C ILE A 24 37.01 7.89 -46.41
N THR A 25 37.88 7.40 -45.51
CA THR A 25 38.63 8.27 -44.58
C THR A 25 39.51 9.25 -45.34
N ALA A 26 40.20 8.81 -46.39
CA ALA A 26 40.99 9.68 -47.25
C ALA A 26 40.13 10.71 -47.99
N ALA A 27 38.94 10.32 -48.47
CA ALA A 27 38.00 11.22 -49.13
C ALA A 27 37.40 12.26 -48.15
N ALA A 28 37.04 11.84 -46.94
CA ALA A 28 36.53 12.71 -45.88
C ALA A 28 37.60 13.72 -45.42
N MET A 29 38.84 13.27 -45.23
CA MET A 29 39.98 14.17 -44.95
C MET A 29 40.16 15.19 -46.08
N LYS A 30 40.14 14.75 -47.34
CA LYS A 30 40.30 15.64 -48.49
C LYS A 30 39.15 16.66 -48.61
N ALA A 31 37.92 16.26 -48.30
CA ALA A 31 36.76 17.14 -48.29
C ALA A 31 36.83 18.18 -47.15
N LEU A 32 37.21 17.77 -45.94
CA LEU A 32 37.39 18.67 -44.80
C LEU A 32 38.55 19.66 -45.00
N GLN A 33 39.66 19.19 -45.57
CA GLN A 33 40.78 20.06 -45.97
C GLN A 33 40.38 21.05 -47.08
N ALA A 34 39.59 20.62 -48.06
CA ALA A 34 39.07 21.48 -49.13
C ALA A 34 38.05 22.52 -48.63
N SER A 35 37.31 22.22 -47.55
CA SER A 35 36.39 23.16 -46.90
C SER A 35 37.09 24.19 -46.00
N GLY A 36 38.42 24.17 -45.93
CA GLY A 36 39.22 25.24 -45.33
C GLY A 36 39.22 25.27 -43.80
N GLY A 37 39.10 24.14 -43.09
CA GLY A 37 39.37 24.02 -41.64
C GLY A 37 38.56 24.89 -40.65
N ASP A 38 37.80 25.87 -41.14
CA ASP A 38 37.15 26.93 -40.35
C ASP A 38 35.90 26.45 -39.61
N VAL A 39 35.41 25.25 -39.92
CA VAL A 39 34.17 24.70 -39.35
C VAL A 39 34.36 24.11 -37.94
N LEU A 40 35.60 23.85 -37.50
CA LEU A 40 35.88 23.14 -36.24
C LEU A 40 36.59 23.97 -35.16
N GLY A 41 36.87 25.26 -35.37
CA GLY A 41 37.36 26.16 -34.31
C GLY A 41 38.71 25.76 -33.67
N LEU A 42 39.52 24.94 -34.34
CA LEU A 42 40.84 24.51 -33.86
C LEU A 42 41.91 25.53 -34.25
N ARG A 43 41.85 26.74 -33.69
CA ARG A 43 42.99 27.64 -33.58
C ARG A 43 43.51 27.60 -32.15
N THR A 44 44.71 27.06 -31.95
CA THR A 44 45.47 27.33 -30.72
C THR A 44 45.84 28.81 -30.72
N SER A 45 45.42 29.51 -29.67
CA SER A 45 45.76 30.92 -29.45
C SER A 45 47.25 31.05 -29.14
N SER A 46 48.06 31.46 -30.12
CA SER A 46 49.40 32.03 -29.85
C SER A 46 49.33 33.55 -30.01
N THR A 47 48.90 34.23 -28.97
CA THR A 47 49.30 35.62 -28.73
C THR A 47 50.70 35.60 -28.16
N ALA A 48 51.71 35.99 -28.95
CA ALA A 48 52.98 36.46 -28.40
C ALA A 48 53.63 37.49 -29.34
N SER A 49 53.97 38.60 -28.71
CA SER A 49 54.70 39.76 -29.19
C SER A 49 56.06 39.44 -29.79
N GLY A 50 56.40 40.17 -30.86
CA GLY A 50 57.70 40.82 -31.08
C GLY A 50 59.00 40.02 -30.88
N GLY A 51 59.66 39.74 -32.01
CA GLY A 51 61.11 39.88 -32.14
C GLY A 51 61.90 38.60 -32.36
N GLY A 52 62.66 38.58 -33.47
CA GLY A 52 63.85 37.73 -33.62
C GLY A 52 63.63 36.52 -34.52
N GLY A 53 64.31 36.51 -35.67
CA GLY A 53 64.29 35.41 -36.63
C GLY A 53 64.89 34.12 -36.06
N GLY A 54 64.18 33.03 -36.31
CA GLY A 54 64.58 31.66 -36.03
C GLY A 54 63.39 30.74 -36.27
N ASP A 55 63.61 29.68 -37.05
CA ASP A 55 62.84 28.43 -37.03
C ASP A 55 61.54 28.35 -37.86
N VAL A 56 61.74 28.13 -39.16
CA VAL A 56 60.73 27.59 -40.10
C VAL A 56 60.31 26.13 -39.74
N GLU A 57 61.00 25.45 -38.82
CA GLU A 57 60.68 24.08 -38.40
C GLU A 57 59.47 23.97 -37.44
N GLU A 58 59.15 25.00 -36.65
CA GLU A 58 58.05 24.92 -35.67
C GLU A 58 56.66 24.91 -36.32
N GLY A 59 56.48 25.67 -37.42
CA GLY A 59 55.23 25.74 -38.19
C GLY A 59 54.89 24.43 -38.92
N LEU A 60 55.89 23.64 -39.31
CA LEU A 60 55.69 22.31 -39.89
C LEU A 60 55.18 21.31 -38.85
N SER A 61 55.68 21.36 -37.61
CA SER A 61 55.24 20.46 -36.52
C SER A 61 53.80 20.74 -36.05
N ALA A 62 53.39 22.02 -36.00
CA ALA A 62 52.02 22.42 -35.66
C ALA A 62 51.00 22.04 -36.76
N SER A 63 51.39 22.16 -38.04
CA SER A 63 50.56 21.70 -39.16
C SER A 63 50.43 20.17 -39.21
N ALA A 64 51.49 19.44 -38.89
CA ALA A 64 51.50 17.98 -38.87
C ALA A 64 50.67 17.40 -37.71
N SER A 65 50.71 18.03 -36.53
CA SER A 65 49.88 17.63 -35.37
C SER A 65 48.39 17.91 -35.58
N SER A 66 48.03 19.03 -36.20
CA SER A 66 46.66 19.34 -36.65
C SER A 66 46.16 18.35 -37.70
N CYS A 67 47.00 18.01 -38.69
CA CYS A 67 46.69 17.01 -39.71
C CYS A 67 46.50 15.61 -39.10
N HIS A 68 47.31 15.25 -38.10
CA HIS A 68 47.18 13.99 -37.37
C HIS A 68 45.90 13.92 -36.53
N GLN A 69 45.52 15.00 -35.84
CA GLN A 69 44.26 15.07 -35.09
C GLN A 69 43.04 15.03 -36.00
N LEU A 70 43.09 15.71 -37.15
CA LEU A 70 42.03 15.64 -38.16
C LEU A 70 41.93 14.25 -38.79
N ALA A 71 43.06 13.60 -39.06
CA ALA A 71 43.10 12.22 -39.55
C ALA A 71 42.53 11.26 -38.51
N GLN A 72 42.87 11.42 -37.24
CA GLN A 72 42.28 10.65 -36.14
C GLN A 72 40.78 10.89 -36.01
N PHE A 73 40.30 12.13 -36.16
CA PHE A 73 38.88 12.46 -36.13
C PHE A 73 38.13 11.86 -37.32
N CYS A 74 38.65 12.00 -38.54
CA CYS A 74 38.04 11.44 -39.74
C CYS A 74 38.04 9.91 -39.68
N ALA A 75 39.14 9.30 -39.24
CA ALA A 75 39.20 7.87 -39.01
C ALA A 75 38.16 7.46 -37.96
N ALA A 76 38.13 8.10 -36.79
CA ALA A 76 37.13 7.80 -35.76
C ALA A 76 35.68 7.99 -36.24
N ALA A 77 35.40 8.99 -37.08
CA ALA A 77 34.07 9.25 -37.63
C ALA A 77 33.65 8.23 -38.70
N VAL A 78 34.57 7.82 -39.58
CA VAL A 78 34.34 6.78 -40.58
C VAL A 78 34.25 5.41 -39.90
N ASP A 79 35.11 5.16 -38.91
CA ASP A 79 35.06 4.00 -38.03
C ASP A 79 33.72 3.93 -37.30
N ALA A 80 33.24 5.05 -36.75
CA ALA A 80 31.92 5.14 -36.15
C ALA A 80 30.81 4.91 -37.19
N PHE A 81 30.91 5.43 -38.41
CA PHE A 81 29.90 5.21 -39.45
C PHE A 81 29.79 3.74 -39.89
N PHE A 82 30.91 3.03 -40.01
CA PHE A 82 30.94 1.63 -40.43
C PHE A 82 30.78 0.62 -39.27
N ASP A 83 31.20 0.97 -38.06
CA ASP A 83 31.22 0.08 -36.90
C ASP A 83 30.14 0.39 -35.84
N ASN A 84 29.33 1.44 -35.99
CA ASN A 84 28.23 1.74 -35.05
C ASN A 84 27.00 0.90 -35.34
N ASP A 85 26.99 -0.31 -34.82
CA ASP A 85 25.73 -0.98 -34.52
C ASP A 85 25.07 -0.35 -33.28
N LEU A 86 23.75 -0.58 -33.15
CA LEU A 86 22.98 -0.11 -31.99
C LEU A 86 23.52 -0.71 -30.68
N ILE A 87 24.11 -1.90 -30.72
CA ILE A 87 24.69 -2.60 -29.58
C ILE A 87 25.87 -1.81 -28.98
N ARG A 88 26.88 -1.52 -29.80
CA ARG A 88 28.09 -0.81 -29.40
C ARG A 88 27.76 0.59 -28.94
N THR A 89 26.86 1.27 -29.64
CA THR A 89 26.38 2.61 -29.28
C THR A 89 25.73 2.60 -27.89
N SER A 90 24.80 1.67 -27.66
CA SER A 90 24.11 1.52 -26.36
C SER A 90 25.09 1.21 -25.23
N ARG A 91 26.06 0.32 -25.50
CA ARG A 91 27.09 -0.08 -24.54
C ARG A 91 28.05 1.06 -24.20
N MET A 92 28.47 1.83 -25.20
CA MET A 92 29.31 3.02 -24.98
C MET A 92 28.57 4.06 -24.15
N PHE A 93 27.29 4.30 -24.45
CA PHE A 93 26.44 5.21 -23.67
C PHE A 93 26.35 4.75 -22.22
N LEU A 94 25.90 3.51 -21.97
CA LEU A 94 25.73 3.02 -20.59
C LEU A 94 27.04 3.07 -19.80
N LYS A 95 28.15 2.62 -20.39
CA LYS A 95 29.47 2.61 -19.74
C LYS A 95 29.94 4.01 -19.32
N SER A 96 29.64 5.03 -20.11
CA SER A 96 30.09 6.41 -19.86
C SER A 96 29.06 7.26 -19.10
N SER A 97 27.80 6.83 -19.06
CA SER A 97 26.70 7.54 -18.40
C SER A 97 26.68 7.30 -16.89
N ARG A 98 26.21 8.30 -16.13
CA ARG A 98 25.93 8.19 -14.69
C ARG A 98 24.46 8.52 -14.44
N GLY A 99 23.75 7.63 -13.77
CA GLY A 99 22.33 7.79 -13.47
C GLY A 99 21.54 6.50 -13.64
N SER A 100 20.22 6.65 -13.65
CA SER A 100 19.26 5.58 -13.96
C SER A 100 18.62 5.84 -15.33
N PHE A 101 18.55 4.81 -16.17
CA PHE A 101 18.17 4.88 -17.57
C PHE A 101 17.29 3.69 -17.96
N GLY A 102 16.12 3.97 -18.54
CA GLY A 102 15.34 3.03 -19.35
C GLY A 102 15.33 3.56 -20.78
N LEU A 103 16.10 2.95 -21.67
CA LEU A 103 16.36 3.47 -23.01
C LEU A 103 15.67 2.63 -24.09
N CYS A 104 15.14 3.31 -25.09
CA CYS A 104 14.76 2.75 -26.38
C CYS A 104 15.57 3.48 -27.45
N ILE A 105 16.46 2.75 -28.12
CA ILE A 105 17.42 3.29 -29.08
C ILE A 105 17.10 2.67 -30.44
N SER A 106 16.88 3.54 -31.42
CA SER A 106 16.68 3.16 -32.82
C SER A 106 17.52 4.07 -33.70
N SER A 107 17.90 3.57 -34.87
CA SER A 107 18.61 4.31 -35.90
C SER A 107 17.70 4.46 -37.11
N SER A 108 17.60 5.65 -37.70
CA SER A 108 16.83 5.84 -38.94
C SER A 108 17.41 5.05 -40.12
N LEU A 109 18.67 4.61 -40.03
CA LEU A 109 19.32 3.75 -41.03
C LEU A 109 18.84 2.29 -40.94
N ASP A 110 18.40 1.85 -39.77
CA ASP A 110 18.00 0.47 -39.45
C ASP A 110 16.59 0.38 -38.84
N ALA A 111 15.77 1.43 -39.00
CA ALA A 111 14.45 1.53 -38.37
C ALA A 111 13.50 0.42 -38.83
N ASP A 112 13.72 -0.13 -40.02
CA ASP A 112 12.98 -1.25 -40.60
C ASP A 112 13.46 -2.62 -40.10
N ARG A 113 14.48 -2.67 -39.23
CA ARG A 113 15.24 -3.90 -38.95
C ARG A 113 15.56 -4.16 -37.48
N GLN A 114 16.10 -3.16 -36.77
CA GLN A 114 16.65 -3.35 -35.43
C GLN A 114 16.23 -2.28 -34.43
N MET A 115 16.13 -2.69 -33.17
CA MET A 115 15.95 -1.82 -32.02
C MET A 115 16.76 -2.32 -30.84
N ALA A 116 17.36 -1.39 -30.08
CA ALA A 116 18.04 -1.70 -28.83
C ALA A 116 17.26 -1.12 -27.65
N LEU A 117 16.99 -1.96 -26.65
CA LEU A 117 16.38 -1.59 -25.39
C LEU A 117 17.41 -1.75 -24.29
N ALA A 118 17.47 -0.83 -23.35
CA ALA A 118 18.43 -0.92 -22.25
C ALA A 118 17.82 -0.50 -20.92
N ALA A 119 18.24 -1.16 -19.83
CA ALA A 119 17.78 -0.90 -18.47
C ALA A 119 18.97 -0.80 -17.52
N ARG A 120 19.07 0.29 -16.76
CA ARG A 120 20.04 0.48 -15.67
C ARG A 120 19.42 1.39 -14.61
N GLY A 121 19.09 0.89 -13.43
CA GLY A 121 18.39 1.64 -12.37
C GLY A 121 16.93 2.04 -12.69
N GLN A 122 16.47 1.82 -13.92
CA GLN A 122 15.08 1.98 -14.33
C GLN A 122 14.65 0.72 -15.09
N THR A 123 13.45 0.26 -14.78
CA THR A 123 12.92 -1.00 -15.30
C THR A 123 12.56 -0.89 -16.78
N MET A 124 12.77 -1.98 -17.53
CA MET A 124 12.31 -2.14 -18.91
C MET A 124 11.85 -3.58 -19.11
N SER A 125 10.70 -3.76 -19.73
CA SER A 125 10.11 -5.07 -20.03
C SER A 125 9.78 -5.17 -21.50
N VAL A 126 9.89 -6.37 -22.08
CA VAL A 126 9.61 -6.66 -23.49
C VAL A 126 8.67 -7.86 -23.54
N ALA A 127 7.49 -7.73 -24.13
CA ALA A 127 6.56 -8.82 -24.36
C ALA A 127 6.49 -9.19 -25.84
N PHE A 128 6.40 -10.49 -26.09
CA PHE A 128 6.31 -11.12 -27.39
C PHE A 128 4.94 -11.78 -27.50
N TYR A 129 4.17 -11.43 -28.52
CA TYR A 129 2.86 -12.00 -28.83
C TYR A 129 2.90 -12.69 -30.20
N PRO A 130 3.37 -13.95 -30.28
CA PRO A 130 3.53 -14.66 -31.55
C PRO A 130 2.23 -14.80 -32.35
N LYS A 131 1.09 -14.96 -31.65
CA LYS A 131 -0.25 -15.03 -32.25
C LYS A 131 -0.64 -13.74 -32.98
N LEU A 132 -0.28 -12.60 -32.41
CA LEU A 132 -0.62 -11.28 -32.94
C LEU A 132 0.46 -10.72 -33.88
N GLY A 133 1.66 -11.32 -33.89
CA GLY A 133 2.83 -10.76 -34.58
C GLY A 133 3.29 -9.43 -33.98
N LEU A 134 3.09 -9.23 -32.67
CA LEU A 134 3.41 -7.98 -31.97
C LEU A 134 4.53 -8.17 -30.95
N VAL A 135 5.43 -7.19 -30.89
CA VAL A 135 6.38 -7.02 -29.80
C VAL A 135 6.07 -5.69 -29.11
N LEU A 136 5.84 -5.74 -27.80
CA LEU A 136 5.59 -4.55 -26.99
C LEU A 136 6.73 -4.37 -26.01
N TYR A 137 7.10 -3.13 -25.71
CA TYR A 137 8.06 -2.82 -24.67
C TYR A 137 7.60 -1.62 -23.85
N GLY A 138 8.09 -1.50 -22.63
CA GLY A 138 7.73 -0.38 -21.76
C GLY A 138 8.51 -0.39 -20.46
N SER A 139 8.57 0.78 -19.82
CA SER A 139 9.22 0.96 -18.52
C SER A 139 8.47 0.28 -17.37
N GLU A 140 7.20 -0.09 -17.59
CA GLU A 140 6.36 -0.80 -16.64
C GLU A 140 5.89 -2.14 -17.20
N GLN A 141 5.82 -3.15 -16.32
CA GLN A 141 5.31 -4.48 -16.67
C GLN A 141 3.85 -4.43 -17.14
N ALA A 142 3.05 -3.48 -16.64
CA ALA A 142 1.66 -3.31 -17.05
C ALA A 142 1.53 -2.83 -18.51
N ALA A 143 2.44 -1.98 -18.98
CA ALA A 143 2.38 -1.42 -20.33
C ALA A 143 2.43 -2.51 -21.42
N VAL A 144 3.21 -3.56 -21.18
CA VAL A 144 3.37 -4.67 -22.14
C VAL A 144 2.21 -5.68 -22.10
N LYS A 145 1.26 -5.53 -21.17
CA LYS A 145 0.01 -6.32 -21.09
C LYS A 145 -1.08 -5.80 -22.04
N ALA A 146 -0.84 -4.71 -22.77
CA ALA A 146 -1.87 -4.05 -23.60
C ALA A 146 -2.47 -4.92 -24.71
N ALA A 147 -1.73 -5.93 -25.20
CA ALA A 147 -2.20 -6.87 -26.21
C ALA A 147 -2.77 -8.17 -25.61
N LEU A 148 -2.76 -8.34 -24.29
CA LEU A 148 -3.29 -9.52 -23.63
C LEU A 148 -4.80 -9.66 -23.90
N GLY A 149 -5.22 -10.85 -24.34
CA GLY A 149 -6.62 -11.15 -24.68
C GLY A 149 -7.14 -10.51 -25.98
N ARG A 150 -6.27 -9.89 -26.79
CA ARG A 150 -6.66 -9.36 -28.11
C ARG A 150 -6.69 -10.47 -29.15
N GLN A 151 -7.62 -10.36 -30.11
CA GLN A 151 -7.69 -11.23 -31.29
C GLN A 151 -7.06 -10.55 -32.51
N VAL A 152 -6.59 -11.35 -33.46
CA VAL A 152 -6.09 -10.87 -34.74
C VAL A 152 -7.24 -10.18 -35.50
N PRO A 153 -7.08 -8.94 -36.00
CA PRO A 153 -8.11 -8.27 -36.77
C PRO A 153 -8.53 -9.10 -38.00
N ALA A 154 -9.82 -9.24 -38.26
CA ALA A 154 -10.35 -10.06 -39.37
C ALA A 154 -9.80 -9.67 -40.76
N ALA A 155 -9.47 -8.39 -40.96
CA ALA A 155 -8.84 -7.89 -42.19
C ALA A 155 -7.39 -8.39 -42.37
N ALA A 156 -6.67 -8.62 -41.27
CA ALA A 156 -5.32 -9.14 -41.25
C ALA A 156 -5.28 -10.66 -41.47
N ALA A 157 -6.26 -11.38 -40.91
CA ALA A 157 -6.49 -12.80 -41.18
C ALA A 157 -6.80 -13.07 -42.67
N LYS A 158 -7.60 -12.22 -43.32
CA LYS A 158 -7.96 -12.34 -44.74
C LYS A 158 -6.81 -12.17 -45.73
N LYS A 159 -5.71 -11.50 -45.36
CA LYS A 159 -4.55 -11.30 -46.25
C LYS A 159 -3.56 -12.48 -46.24
N GLY A 160 -3.83 -13.56 -45.48
CA GLY A 160 -2.90 -14.69 -45.36
C GLY A 160 -1.56 -14.33 -44.72
N LEU A 161 -1.46 -13.13 -44.11
CA LEU A 161 -0.27 -12.63 -43.41
C LEU A 161 -0.01 -13.41 -42.10
N TYR A 162 -0.99 -14.16 -41.63
CA TYR A 162 -0.94 -14.97 -40.42
C TYR A 162 -1.35 -16.39 -40.79
N ARG A 163 -0.38 -17.31 -40.87
CA ARG A 163 -0.63 -18.73 -41.14
C ARG A 163 -1.22 -19.35 -39.87
N GLU A 164 -2.46 -19.85 -39.94
CA GLU A 164 -3.04 -20.71 -38.92
C GLU A 164 -2.25 -22.03 -38.92
N ALA A 165 -1.43 -22.26 -37.89
CA ALA A 165 -0.67 -23.48 -37.69
C ALA A 165 -0.94 -24.06 -36.29
N PRO A 166 -0.89 -25.39 -36.10
CA PRO A 166 -1.52 -26.06 -34.94
C PRO A 166 -0.75 -25.95 -33.61
N ASP A 167 0.52 -25.52 -33.62
CA ASP A 167 1.37 -25.41 -32.43
C ASP A 167 1.56 -23.94 -32.03
N GLU A 168 0.65 -23.41 -31.21
CA GLU A 168 0.65 -22.00 -30.81
C GLU A 168 1.70 -21.69 -29.72
N GLN A 169 2.80 -21.01 -30.07
CA GLN A 169 3.70 -20.41 -29.08
C GLN A 169 2.95 -19.31 -28.30
N ALA A 170 2.71 -19.56 -27.00
CA ALA A 170 2.03 -18.62 -26.09
C ALA A 170 2.81 -17.31 -25.91
N ALA A 171 2.12 -16.22 -25.59
CA ALA A 171 2.76 -14.93 -25.33
C ALA A 171 3.58 -14.96 -24.03
N PHE A 172 4.76 -14.33 -24.07
CA PHE A 172 5.68 -14.26 -22.94
C PHE A 172 6.37 -12.91 -22.85
N ARG A 173 6.88 -12.60 -21.66
CA ARG A 173 7.58 -11.36 -21.34
C ARG A 173 8.99 -11.64 -20.85
N LEU A 174 9.94 -10.83 -21.28
CA LEU A 174 11.29 -10.72 -20.77
C LEU A 174 11.43 -9.41 -20.00
N ASP A 175 11.79 -9.50 -18.73
CA ASP A 175 12.17 -8.32 -17.93
C ASP A 175 13.69 -8.16 -17.94
N LEU A 176 14.16 -6.98 -18.33
CA LEU A 176 15.60 -6.68 -18.33
C LEU A 176 16.13 -6.56 -16.88
N ASP A 177 17.43 -6.83 -16.72
CA ASP A 177 18.14 -6.67 -15.45
C ASP A 177 18.56 -5.21 -15.27
N ASP A 178 17.66 -4.45 -14.63
CA ASP A 178 17.85 -3.05 -14.30
C ASP A 178 18.91 -2.83 -13.20
N LEU A 179 19.14 -3.79 -12.31
CA LEU A 179 20.18 -3.69 -11.28
C LEU A 179 21.58 -3.89 -11.86
N GLY A 180 21.74 -4.93 -12.70
CA GLY A 180 23.01 -5.27 -13.32
C GLY A 180 23.38 -4.42 -14.54
N GLY A 181 22.42 -3.68 -15.09
CA GLY A 181 22.56 -3.00 -16.36
C GLY A 181 22.47 -3.99 -17.51
N GLU A 182 21.40 -3.99 -18.31
CA GLU A 182 21.23 -4.93 -19.41
C GLU A 182 20.74 -4.25 -20.69
N ILE A 183 21.31 -4.68 -21.82
CA ILE A 183 20.94 -4.28 -23.18
C ILE A 183 20.32 -5.48 -23.87
N CYS A 184 19.16 -5.28 -24.47
CA CYS A 184 18.43 -6.23 -25.29
C CYS A 184 18.27 -5.67 -26.70
N VAL A 185 18.87 -6.35 -27.68
CA VAL A 185 18.73 -5.98 -29.08
C VAL A 185 17.81 -6.95 -29.78
N LEU A 186 16.79 -6.38 -30.42
CA LEU A 186 15.79 -7.06 -31.21
C LEU A 186 16.14 -6.86 -32.69
N ASP A 187 16.34 -7.94 -33.43
CA ASP A 187 16.59 -7.95 -34.87
C ASP A 187 15.52 -8.80 -35.56
N TRP A 188 14.80 -8.22 -36.53
CA TRP A 188 13.78 -8.91 -37.32
C TRP A 188 14.12 -8.90 -38.82
N ALA A 189 15.40 -8.82 -39.18
CA ALA A 189 15.86 -9.09 -40.54
C ALA A 189 15.28 -10.42 -41.02
N GLY A 190 14.52 -10.37 -42.13
CA GLY A 190 13.63 -11.44 -42.57
C GLY A 190 14.25 -12.84 -42.58
N VAL A 191 13.40 -13.86 -42.40
CA VAL A 191 13.74 -15.29 -42.36
C VAL A 191 14.75 -15.62 -43.45
N ALA A 192 15.80 -16.35 -43.08
CA ALA A 192 16.81 -16.84 -44.02
C ALA A 192 16.13 -17.62 -45.16
N GLY A 193 16.06 -17.01 -46.35
CA GLY A 193 15.41 -17.59 -47.54
C GLY A 193 14.42 -16.69 -48.28
N ASP A 194 14.04 -15.52 -47.73
CA ASP A 194 13.16 -14.57 -48.42
C ASP A 194 13.96 -13.74 -49.46
N PRO A 195 13.63 -13.76 -50.78
CA PRO A 195 14.44 -13.14 -51.84
C PRO A 195 14.58 -11.60 -51.82
N GLY A 196 14.22 -10.94 -50.72
CA GLY A 196 14.46 -9.51 -50.46
C GLY A 196 15.05 -9.21 -49.07
N SER A 197 15.37 -10.21 -48.24
CA SER A 197 15.87 -9.96 -46.88
C SER A 197 17.33 -9.48 -46.89
N LYS A 198 17.59 -8.34 -46.22
CA LYS A 198 18.95 -7.83 -45.98
C LYS A 198 19.72 -8.88 -45.17
N PRO A 199 20.98 -9.20 -45.52
CA PRO A 199 21.76 -10.18 -44.76
C PRO A 199 21.92 -9.76 -43.29
N PRO A 200 22.11 -10.72 -42.36
CA PRO A 200 22.46 -10.43 -40.97
C PRO A 200 23.65 -9.46 -40.94
N LEU A 201 23.52 -8.35 -40.21
CA LEU A 201 24.62 -7.40 -40.04
C LEU A 201 25.72 -8.19 -39.33
N GLN A 202 26.90 -8.27 -39.94
CA GLN A 202 28.04 -8.92 -39.31
C GLN A 202 28.40 -8.07 -38.09
N LEU A 203 27.94 -8.49 -36.92
CA LEU A 203 28.41 -7.99 -35.64
C LEU A 203 29.93 -8.02 -35.65
N CYS A 204 30.54 -6.94 -35.16
CA CYS A 204 31.98 -6.73 -35.19
C CYS A 204 32.72 -7.96 -34.59
N LYS A 205 33.92 -8.29 -35.09
CA LYS A 205 34.70 -9.52 -34.77
C LYS A 205 34.81 -9.89 -33.27
N LYS A 206 34.65 -8.91 -32.36
CA LYS A 206 34.68 -9.08 -30.90
C LYS A 206 33.34 -9.49 -30.26
N GLU A 207 32.23 -9.41 -30.99
CA GLU A 207 30.87 -9.63 -30.47
C GLU A 207 30.21 -10.91 -31.03
N LEU A 208 30.90 -11.66 -31.91
CA LEU A 208 30.43 -12.96 -32.44
C LEU A 208 30.25 -14.09 -31.41
N ASN A 209 30.66 -13.88 -30.15
CA ASN A 209 30.44 -14.84 -29.05
C ASN A 209 29.19 -14.51 -28.21
N LEU A 210 28.39 -13.51 -28.62
CA LEU A 210 27.13 -13.22 -27.96
C LEU A 210 26.10 -14.31 -28.26
N ARG A 211 25.31 -14.68 -27.25
CA ARG A 211 24.25 -15.68 -27.41
C ARG A 211 23.04 -15.02 -28.08
N HIS A 212 22.60 -15.61 -29.18
CA HIS A 212 21.40 -15.22 -29.90
C HIS A 212 20.26 -16.18 -29.55
N TYR A 213 19.08 -15.62 -29.27
CA TYR A 213 17.87 -16.39 -28.97
C TYR A 213 16.82 -16.08 -30.02
N SER A 214 16.33 -17.11 -30.69
CA SER A 214 15.29 -16.98 -31.69
C SER A 214 13.91 -17.04 -31.03
N VAL A 215 13.06 -16.06 -31.31
CA VAL A 215 11.70 -15.92 -30.76
C VAL A 215 10.71 -15.54 -31.87
N MET A 216 9.41 -15.52 -31.55
CA MET A 216 8.35 -15.16 -32.50
C MET A 216 8.35 -16.04 -33.75
N ARG A 217 8.45 -17.38 -33.61
CA ARG A 217 8.55 -18.32 -34.76
C ARG A 217 9.75 -18.04 -35.66
N ASP A 218 10.90 -17.79 -35.04
CA ASP A 218 12.15 -17.48 -35.72
C ASP A 218 12.16 -16.22 -36.58
N THR A 219 11.20 -15.32 -36.38
CA THR A 219 11.17 -14.02 -37.07
C THR A 219 11.88 -12.92 -36.31
N VAL A 220 12.15 -13.10 -35.01
CA VAL A 220 12.85 -12.11 -34.19
C VAL A 220 14.02 -12.79 -33.48
N THR A 221 15.21 -12.22 -33.62
CA THR A 221 16.41 -12.60 -32.87
C THR A 221 16.62 -11.64 -31.72
N VAL A 222 16.75 -12.18 -30.51
CA VAL A 222 17.06 -11.43 -29.27
C VAL A 222 18.51 -11.66 -28.89
N THR A 223 19.25 -10.57 -28.71
CA THR A 223 20.63 -10.58 -28.21
C THR A 223 20.69 -9.83 -26.89
N LEU A 224 21.16 -10.50 -25.83
CA LEU A 224 21.26 -9.92 -24.47
C LEU A 224 22.72 -9.68 -24.08
N ILE A 225 22.98 -8.50 -23.52
CA ILE A 225 24.30 -8.06 -23.09
C ILE A 225 24.16 -7.43 -21.71
N SER A 226 24.86 -7.99 -20.72
CA SER A 226 24.90 -7.43 -19.37
C SER A 226 26.14 -6.54 -19.19
N GLU A 227 25.99 -5.40 -18.54
CA GLU A 227 27.09 -4.51 -18.15
C GLU A 227 27.92 -5.14 -17.01
N THR A 228 27.24 -5.79 -16.07
CA THR A 228 27.88 -6.55 -14.98
C THR A 228 27.61 -8.05 -15.11
N THR A 229 28.63 -8.88 -14.87
CA THR A 229 28.54 -10.35 -14.95
C THR A 229 27.83 -11.00 -13.74
N ALA A 230 27.38 -10.20 -12.76
CA ALA A 230 27.10 -10.67 -11.41
C ALA A 230 25.64 -11.13 -11.16
N PHE A 231 24.63 -10.63 -11.87
CA PHE A 231 23.24 -10.69 -11.37
C PHE A 231 22.29 -11.69 -12.04
N SER A 232 22.56 -12.17 -13.25
CA SER A 232 21.68 -13.16 -13.93
C SER A 232 22.45 -14.38 -14.42
N LYS A 233 22.55 -15.41 -13.56
CA LYS A 233 23.04 -16.75 -13.93
C LYS A 233 21.96 -17.62 -14.60
N GLN A 234 20.73 -17.13 -14.67
CA GLN A 234 19.60 -17.86 -15.25
C GLN A 234 19.70 -17.89 -16.78
N SER A 235 19.34 -19.04 -17.37
CA SER A 235 19.22 -19.14 -18.82
C SER A 235 18.10 -18.23 -19.35
N PHE A 236 18.19 -17.79 -20.61
CA PHE A 236 17.18 -16.93 -21.25
C PHE A 236 15.75 -17.43 -21.03
N PHE A 237 15.50 -18.72 -21.31
CA PHE A 237 14.17 -19.32 -21.19
C PHE A 237 13.64 -19.38 -19.75
N GLN A 238 14.51 -19.45 -18.74
CA GLN A 238 14.10 -19.39 -17.32
C GLN A 238 13.70 -17.99 -16.87
N ARG A 239 14.07 -16.95 -17.63
CA ARG A 239 13.72 -15.55 -17.34
C ARG A 239 12.42 -15.11 -17.99
N LEU A 240 11.86 -15.93 -18.89
CA LEU A 240 10.62 -15.62 -19.58
C LEU A 240 9.45 -15.83 -18.63
N VAL A 241 8.58 -14.82 -18.54
CA VAL A 241 7.34 -14.87 -17.79
C VAL A 241 6.20 -15.13 -18.78
N PRO A 242 5.49 -16.26 -18.70
CA PRO A 242 4.28 -16.43 -19.51
C PRO A 242 3.25 -15.38 -19.08
N ILE A 243 2.68 -14.67 -20.05
CA ILE A 243 1.67 -13.63 -19.80
C ILE A 243 0.28 -14.06 -20.23
N GLU A 244 0.18 -14.97 -21.21
CA GLU A 244 -1.04 -15.71 -21.51
C GLU A 244 -1.24 -16.86 -20.51
N ASP A 245 -2.49 -17.11 -20.13
CA ASP A 245 -2.91 -18.19 -19.21
C ASP A 245 -2.19 -18.20 -17.85
N ASN A 246 -1.66 -17.05 -17.42
CA ASN A 246 -0.99 -16.90 -16.14
C ASN A 246 -1.92 -16.24 -15.11
N PRO A 247 -2.37 -16.97 -14.06
CA PRO A 247 -3.29 -16.42 -13.06
C PRO A 247 -2.66 -15.32 -12.18
N LEU A 248 -1.34 -15.14 -12.22
CA LEU A 248 -0.62 -14.12 -11.46
C LEU A 248 -0.44 -12.81 -12.23
N VAL A 249 -0.82 -12.78 -13.51
CA VAL A 249 -0.72 -11.60 -14.38
C VAL A 249 -2.12 -11.09 -14.66
N ALA A 250 -2.49 -9.94 -14.07
CA ALA A 250 -3.79 -9.35 -14.31
C ALA A 250 -3.85 -8.64 -15.67
N ALA A 251 -4.97 -8.79 -16.38
CA ALA A 251 -5.23 -8.01 -17.59
C ALA A 251 -5.44 -6.52 -17.26
N LEU A 252 -5.18 -5.66 -18.24
CA LEU A 252 -5.45 -4.23 -18.08
C LEU A 252 -6.96 -3.97 -17.96
N PRO A 253 -7.37 -3.00 -17.12
CA PRO A 253 -8.77 -2.62 -17.06
C PRO A 253 -9.23 -2.05 -18.40
N ALA A 254 -10.48 -2.33 -18.78
CA ALA A 254 -11.08 -1.72 -19.96
C ALA A 254 -11.10 -0.19 -19.82
N SER A 255 -10.82 0.50 -20.93
CA SER A 255 -10.91 1.96 -21.03
C SER A 255 -12.31 2.44 -20.68
N CYS A 256 -12.40 3.54 -19.96
CA CYS A 256 -13.67 4.17 -19.60
C CYS A 256 -13.50 5.70 -19.58
N ASP A 257 -14.62 6.42 -19.70
CA ASP A 257 -14.63 7.89 -19.78
C ASP A 257 -14.32 8.56 -18.43
N ASP A 258 -14.67 7.90 -17.33
CA ASP A 258 -14.44 8.37 -15.96
C ASP A 258 -13.81 7.25 -15.10
N PRO A 259 -12.48 7.09 -15.18
CA PRO A 259 -11.79 6.06 -14.41
C PRO A 259 -11.87 6.33 -12.90
N VAL A 260 -12.00 7.58 -12.46
CA VAL A 260 -12.13 7.90 -11.03
C VAL A 260 -13.48 7.43 -10.49
N ALA A 261 -14.58 7.69 -11.23
CA ALA A 261 -15.91 7.19 -10.86
C ALA A 261 -15.94 5.66 -10.82
N LYS A 262 -15.35 5.02 -11.84
CA LYS A 262 -15.24 3.56 -11.92
C LYS A 262 -14.48 3.01 -10.72
N ASP A 263 -13.34 3.61 -10.37
CA ASP A 263 -12.54 3.18 -9.23
C ASP A 263 -13.34 3.28 -7.93
N ILE A 264 -14.06 4.38 -7.68
CA ILE A 264 -14.93 4.52 -6.51
C ILE A 264 -16.05 3.46 -6.53
N GLY A 265 -16.68 3.24 -7.69
CA GLY A 265 -17.70 2.23 -7.93
C GLY A 265 -17.26 0.80 -7.61
N ASP A 266 -16.01 0.48 -7.94
CA ASP A 266 -15.43 -0.86 -7.80
C ASP A 266 -14.98 -1.17 -6.35
N ILE A 267 -14.93 -0.18 -5.44
CA ILE A 267 -14.47 -0.35 -4.04
C ILE A 267 -15.16 -1.53 -3.33
N PRO A 268 -16.51 -1.61 -3.26
CA PRO A 268 -17.15 -2.68 -2.49
C PRO A 268 -16.86 -4.07 -3.08
N SER A 269 -16.78 -4.18 -4.40
CA SER A 269 -16.45 -5.43 -5.09
C SER A 269 -15.00 -5.85 -4.85
N ALA A 270 -14.06 -4.91 -4.84
CA ALA A 270 -12.66 -5.18 -4.53
C ALA A 270 -12.47 -5.64 -3.07
N LEU A 271 -13.12 -4.96 -2.12
CA LEU A 271 -13.08 -5.36 -0.71
C LEU A 271 -13.70 -6.74 -0.49
N LYS A 272 -14.81 -7.02 -1.17
CA LYS A 272 -15.43 -8.34 -1.18
C LYS A 272 -14.49 -9.40 -1.75
N TRP A 273 -13.82 -9.12 -2.86
CA TRP A 273 -12.84 -10.04 -3.44
C TRP A 273 -11.71 -10.35 -2.45
N ILE A 274 -11.15 -9.34 -1.77
CA ILE A 274 -10.11 -9.54 -0.75
C ILE A 274 -10.63 -10.43 0.38
N GLN A 275 -11.86 -10.19 0.85
CA GLN A 275 -12.49 -10.98 1.90
C GLN A 275 -12.72 -12.43 1.47
N ASP A 276 -13.23 -12.64 0.26
CA ASP A 276 -13.53 -13.96 -0.30
C ASP A 276 -12.23 -14.74 -0.59
N ASP A 277 -11.20 -14.08 -1.14
CA ASP A 277 -9.87 -14.64 -1.33
C ASP A 277 -9.28 -15.09 0.01
N TRP A 278 -9.22 -14.21 1.01
CA TRP A 278 -8.64 -14.54 2.32
C TRP A 278 -9.31 -15.74 2.99
N ASN A 279 -10.64 -15.84 2.84
CA ASN A 279 -11.44 -16.93 3.37
C ASN A 279 -11.30 -18.24 2.56
N GLY A 280 -10.79 -18.17 1.33
CA GLY A 280 -10.56 -19.31 0.45
C GLY A 280 -9.48 -20.28 0.96
N GLY A 281 -9.59 -21.55 0.56
CA GLY A 281 -8.63 -22.60 0.90
C GLY A 281 -7.29 -22.49 0.16
N ASN A 282 -7.28 -21.92 -1.04
CA ASN A 282 -6.11 -21.82 -1.93
C ASN A 282 -5.57 -20.39 -2.10
N SER A 283 -5.83 -19.48 -1.15
CA SER A 283 -5.39 -18.09 -1.27
C SER A 283 -3.89 -17.92 -1.06
N LEU A 284 -3.26 -17.26 -2.04
CA LEU A 284 -1.86 -16.88 -1.95
C LEU A 284 -1.62 -15.77 -0.92
N ASN A 285 -2.58 -14.86 -0.74
CA ASN A 285 -2.53 -13.86 0.33
C ASN A 285 -2.46 -14.54 1.70
N ARG A 286 -3.26 -15.59 1.89
CA ARG A 286 -3.24 -16.37 3.12
C ARG A 286 -1.94 -17.15 3.29
N ALA A 287 -1.40 -17.72 2.23
CA ALA A 287 -0.09 -18.37 2.27
C ALA A 287 1.03 -17.39 2.67
N THR A 288 1.01 -16.17 2.12
CA THR A 288 1.90 -15.08 2.54
C THR A 288 1.66 -14.68 4.00
N GLY A 289 0.39 -14.59 4.43
CA GLY A 289 -0.01 -14.29 5.81
C GLY A 289 0.53 -15.32 6.80
N TRP A 290 0.44 -16.60 6.47
CA TRP A 290 1.00 -17.68 7.27
C TRP A 290 2.52 -17.59 7.37
N ASN A 291 3.21 -17.31 6.26
CA ASN A 291 4.65 -17.11 6.27
C ASN A 291 5.06 -15.90 7.13
N LEU A 292 4.37 -14.77 6.98
CA LEU A 292 4.58 -13.57 7.81
C LEU A 292 4.37 -13.89 9.30
N ALA A 293 3.27 -14.56 9.64
CA ALA A 293 2.96 -14.95 11.01
C ALA A 293 4.02 -15.90 11.59
N ARG A 294 4.53 -16.85 10.79
CA ARG A 294 5.62 -17.75 11.18
C ARG A 294 6.90 -16.97 11.47
N LYS A 295 7.28 -16.03 10.61
CA LYS A 295 8.46 -15.17 10.83
C LYS A 295 8.32 -14.31 12.07
N LEU A 296 7.14 -13.74 12.31
CA LEU A 296 6.83 -13.01 13.53
C LEU A 296 6.97 -13.89 14.77
N LYS A 297 6.42 -15.11 14.76
CA LYS A 297 6.56 -16.06 15.88
C LYS A 297 8.03 -16.36 16.19
N LEU A 298 8.83 -16.66 15.16
CA LEU A 298 10.26 -16.93 15.33
C LEU A 298 11.02 -15.72 15.89
N ARG A 299 10.71 -14.51 15.41
CA ARG A 299 11.29 -13.26 15.91
C ARG A 299 10.93 -13.04 17.39
N LEU A 300 9.67 -13.26 17.76
CA LEU A 300 9.20 -13.11 19.13
C LEU A 300 9.75 -14.18 20.08
N GLN A 301 9.98 -15.41 19.60
CA GLN A 301 10.67 -16.44 20.38
C GLN A 301 12.09 -16.00 20.73
N LYS A 302 12.87 -15.54 19.75
CA LYS A 302 14.21 -14.98 19.99
C LYS A 302 14.17 -13.82 20.99
N ARG A 303 13.15 -12.95 20.92
CA ARG A 303 12.96 -11.88 21.91
C ARG A 303 12.71 -12.43 23.31
N ALA A 304 11.86 -13.44 23.42
CA ALA A 304 11.52 -14.07 24.69
C ALA A 304 12.72 -14.78 25.32
N ASP A 305 13.60 -15.32 24.47
CA ASP A 305 14.77 -16.09 24.88
C ASP A 305 15.99 -15.17 25.15
N GLY A 306 15.88 -13.86 24.85
CA GLY A 306 16.92 -12.87 25.12
C GLY A 306 17.97 -12.72 24.02
N ASP A 307 17.77 -13.38 22.87
CA ASP A 307 18.71 -13.42 21.75
C ASP A 307 18.73 -12.13 20.91
N LEU A 308 17.85 -11.18 21.21
CA LEU A 308 17.73 -9.93 20.47
C LEU A 308 18.23 -8.74 21.29
N PRO A 309 19.01 -7.83 20.68
CA PRO A 309 19.51 -6.68 21.40
C PRO A 309 18.36 -5.75 21.84
N PRO A 310 18.56 -4.95 22.90
CA PRO A 310 17.58 -3.99 23.38
C PRO A 310 17.22 -2.88 22.39
N ALA A 311 17.91 -2.73 21.26
CA ALA A 311 17.56 -1.80 20.17
C ALA A 311 16.87 -2.49 18.97
N ALA A 312 16.71 -3.81 19.01
CA ALA A 312 16.11 -4.60 17.93
C ALA A 312 14.69 -4.14 17.62
N ILE A 313 14.44 -3.83 16.35
CA ILE A 313 13.11 -3.58 15.80
C ILE A 313 12.50 -4.92 15.35
N ASP A 314 11.21 -5.12 15.61
CA ASP A 314 10.52 -6.35 15.23
C ASP A 314 9.91 -6.22 13.83
N VAL A 315 9.21 -5.09 13.59
CA VAL A 315 8.50 -4.84 12.33
C VAL A 315 8.78 -3.39 11.87
N VAL A 316 9.18 -3.25 10.61
CA VAL A 316 9.29 -1.97 9.91
C VAL A 316 8.25 -1.92 8.80
N VAL A 317 7.43 -0.87 8.80
CA VAL A 317 6.47 -0.59 7.73
C VAL A 317 6.98 0.59 6.92
N THR A 318 7.07 0.45 5.60
CA THR A 318 7.58 1.50 4.72
C THR A 318 6.78 1.64 3.43
N GLY A 319 6.78 2.84 2.87
CA GLY A 319 6.10 3.18 1.63
C GLY A 319 6.31 4.65 1.28
N CYS A 320 5.52 5.15 0.32
CA CYS A 320 5.48 6.55 -0.07
C CYS A 320 4.04 7.10 -0.07
N GLU A 321 3.90 8.37 0.32
CA GLU A 321 2.65 9.14 0.26
C GLU A 321 1.46 8.32 0.81
N VAL A 322 0.39 8.13 0.03
CA VAL A 322 -0.83 7.45 0.43
C VAL A 322 -0.59 6.01 0.90
N SER A 323 0.33 5.29 0.27
CA SER A 323 0.69 3.92 0.71
C SER A 323 1.38 3.93 2.07
N LEU A 324 2.20 4.95 2.36
CA LEU A 324 2.83 5.11 3.66
C LEU A 324 1.79 5.45 4.73
N TRP A 325 0.89 6.40 4.50
CA TRP A 325 -0.07 6.85 5.51
C TRP A 325 -1.04 5.73 5.94
N VAL A 326 -1.47 4.90 4.99
CA VAL A 326 -2.24 3.68 5.30
C VAL A 326 -1.38 2.67 6.07
N GLY A 327 -0.10 2.53 5.71
CA GLY A 327 0.87 1.69 6.44
C GLY A 327 1.16 2.19 7.87
N GLU A 328 1.22 3.50 8.08
CA GLU A 328 1.39 4.15 9.39
C GLU A 328 0.18 3.86 10.29
N GLN A 329 -1.04 3.91 9.74
CA GLN A 329 -2.22 3.49 10.48
C GLN A 329 -2.13 2.02 10.89
N PHE A 330 -1.74 1.11 9.98
CA PHE A 330 -1.53 -0.30 10.30
C PHE A 330 -0.45 -0.52 11.36
N ALA A 331 0.67 0.20 11.30
CA ALA A 331 1.73 0.15 12.31
C ALA A 331 1.22 0.64 13.69
N SER A 332 0.41 1.70 13.71
CA SER A 332 -0.24 2.21 14.92
C SER A 332 -1.22 1.18 15.51
N ASP A 333 -1.96 0.47 14.66
CA ASP A 333 -2.89 -0.58 15.08
C ASP A 333 -2.15 -1.79 15.68
N LEU A 334 -1.03 -2.21 15.08
CA LEU A 334 -0.17 -3.25 15.66
C LEU A 334 0.37 -2.84 17.03
N SER A 335 0.90 -1.62 17.17
CA SER A 335 1.41 -1.12 18.45
C SER A 335 0.31 -0.99 19.51
N ALA A 336 -0.93 -0.69 19.11
CA ALA A 336 -2.07 -0.64 20.03
C ALA A 336 -2.49 -2.05 20.50
N LEU A 337 -2.52 -3.02 19.57
CA LEU A 337 -2.86 -4.41 19.86
C LEU A 337 -1.77 -5.14 20.66
N MET A 338 -0.51 -4.80 20.40
CA MET A 338 0.68 -5.46 20.92
C MET A 338 1.68 -4.41 21.42
N PRO A 339 1.43 -3.79 22.60
CA PRO A 339 2.20 -2.64 23.08
C PRO A 339 3.70 -2.88 23.29
N LEU A 340 4.12 -4.14 23.48
CA LEU A 340 5.53 -4.49 23.64
C LEU A 340 6.18 -4.94 22.32
N LEU A 341 5.42 -5.06 21.22
CA LEU A 341 5.96 -5.29 19.89
C LEU A 341 6.59 -4.00 19.36
N ARG A 342 7.84 -4.05 18.92
CA ARG A 342 8.53 -2.86 18.42
C ARG A 342 8.29 -2.66 16.94
N VAL A 343 7.25 -1.89 16.66
CA VAL A 343 6.85 -1.51 15.30
C VAL A 343 7.31 -0.09 15.00
N ARG A 344 7.92 0.11 13.83
CA ARG A 344 8.29 1.44 13.31
C ARG A 344 7.72 1.64 11.92
N SER A 345 7.24 2.84 11.63
CA SER A 345 6.85 3.26 10.28
C SER A 345 7.79 4.37 9.81
N VAL A 346 8.26 4.29 8.57
CA VAL A 346 9.20 5.26 7.99
C VAL A 346 9.05 5.31 6.47
N SER A 347 9.14 6.50 5.88
CA SER A 347 9.04 6.62 4.41
C SER A 347 10.23 5.94 3.73
N SER A 348 9.99 5.33 2.57
CA SER A 348 11.05 4.65 1.82
C SER A 348 12.19 5.61 1.45
N ASN A 349 11.85 6.87 1.15
CA ASN A 349 12.85 7.91 0.87
C ASN A 349 13.75 8.21 2.08
N LYS A 350 13.20 8.19 3.31
CA LYS A 350 14.00 8.34 4.52
C LYS A 350 14.90 7.14 4.76
N VAL A 351 14.41 5.93 4.52
CA VAL A 351 15.24 4.70 4.61
C VAL A 351 16.42 4.78 3.65
N LEU A 352 16.19 5.19 2.40
CA LEU A 352 17.25 5.38 1.41
C LEU A 352 18.22 6.51 1.78
N GLY A 353 17.70 7.62 2.30
CA GLY A 353 18.54 8.74 2.72
C GLY A 353 19.45 8.39 3.92
N LEU A 354 19.00 7.50 4.80
CA LEU A 354 19.73 7.13 6.02
C LEU A 354 20.65 5.93 5.83
N LEU A 355 20.19 4.89 5.12
CA LEU A 355 20.90 3.62 4.99
C LEU A 355 21.51 3.41 3.60
N GLY A 356 21.11 4.20 2.61
CA GLY A 356 21.54 4.04 1.21
C GLY A 356 22.72 4.93 0.80
N GLN A 357 23.36 5.60 1.75
CA GLN A 357 24.52 6.47 1.50
C GLN A 357 25.82 5.71 1.77
N ASP A 358 26.91 6.06 1.07
CA ASP A 358 28.24 5.46 1.27
C ASP A 358 28.85 5.81 2.65
N PHE A 359 28.31 6.84 3.32
CA PHE A 359 28.70 7.26 4.65
C PHE A 359 27.47 7.67 5.47
N PRO A 360 27.46 7.43 6.79
CA PRO A 360 26.33 7.77 7.64
C PRO A 360 26.14 9.28 7.74
N VAL A 361 25.06 9.78 7.16
CA VAL A 361 24.63 11.17 7.34
C VAL A 361 23.42 11.17 8.27
N PRO A 362 23.52 11.76 9.48
CA PRO A 362 22.39 11.87 10.38
C PRO A 362 21.25 12.65 9.71
N ALA A 363 20.04 12.08 9.67
CA ALA A 363 18.86 12.83 9.25
C ALA A 363 18.37 13.72 10.40
N VAL A 364 18.29 15.02 10.16
CA VAL A 364 17.70 15.96 11.12
C VAL A 364 16.18 15.72 11.20
N GLY A 365 15.63 15.67 12.41
CA GLY A 365 14.18 15.56 12.64
C GLY A 365 13.62 14.13 12.60
N HIS A 366 14.47 13.12 12.85
CA HIS A 366 14.02 11.74 13.01
C HIS A 366 14.92 10.99 14.00
N ASP A 367 14.34 10.13 14.85
CA ASP A 367 15.06 9.36 15.87
C ASP A 367 15.90 8.20 15.29
N MET A 368 16.07 8.14 13.96
CA MET A 368 16.73 7.03 13.28
C MET A 368 18.15 7.45 12.90
N THR A 369 19.10 6.99 13.71
CA THR A 369 20.54 6.90 13.41
C THR A 369 20.92 5.42 13.21
N GLU A 370 22.09 5.15 12.63
CA GLU A 370 22.62 3.77 12.51
C GLU A 370 22.62 3.02 13.85
N ASP A 371 22.91 3.73 14.95
CA ASP A 371 22.99 3.13 16.29
C ASP A 371 21.64 3.04 17.03
N SER A 372 20.61 3.74 16.55
CA SER A 372 19.33 3.84 17.26
C SER A 372 18.42 2.63 17.05
N TRP A 373 18.40 2.08 15.83
CA TRP A 373 17.47 1.05 15.39
C TRP A 373 18.27 -0.13 14.85
N ASP A 374 18.24 -1.26 15.56
CA ASP A 374 18.80 -2.50 15.00
C ASP A 374 17.77 -3.16 14.08
N LEU A 375 18.04 -3.07 12.78
CA LEU A 375 17.21 -3.62 11.70
C LEU A 375 17.62 -5.04 11.28
N ASN A 376 18.65 -5.62 11.91
CA ASN A 376 19.12 -6.96 11.57
C ASN A 376 18.02 -8.01 11.81
N ASN A 377 17.68 -8.74 10.75
CA ASN A 377 16.60 -9.73 10.74
C ASN A 377 15.23 -9.15 11.19
N ALA A 378 15.01 -7.85 11.05
CA ALA A 378 13.70 -7.25 11.26
C ALA A 378 12.73 -7.67 10.13
N ILE A 379 11.44 -7.74 10.42
CA ILE A 379 10.42 -7.99 9.40
C ILE A 379 10.11 -6.67 8.71
N VAL A 380 10.26 -6.61 7.39
CA VAL A 380 10.00 -5.40 6.61
C VAL A 380 8.74 -5.59 5.78
N ILE A 381 7.75 -4.72 5.96
CA ILE A 381 6.52 -4.68 5.18
C ILE A 381 6.55 -3.43 4.31
N ILE A 382 6.66 -3.63 3.00
CA ILE A 382 6.65 -2.57 2.00
C ILE A 382 5.24 -2.43 1.47
N VAL A 383 4.65 -1.25 1.60
CA VAL A 383 3.31 -0.94 1.07
C VAL A 383 3.48 -0.09 -0.18
N SER A 384 3.11 -0.63 -1.34
CA SER A 384 3.18 0.06 -2.63
C SER A 384 2.17 -0.53 -3.61
N HIS A 385 1.11 0.23 -3.93
CA HIS A 385 0.09 -0.21 -4.87
C HIS A 385 0.66 -0.63 -6.24
N SER A 386 1.51 0.19 -6.85
CA SER A 386 2.11 -0.13 -8.16
C SER A 386 3.20 -1.18 -8.07
N GLY A 387 3.85 -1.31 -6.90
CA GLY A 387 5.07 -2.10 -6.74
C GLY A 387 6.20 -1.68 -7.69
N GLY A 388 6.13 -0.48 -8.27
CA GLY A 388 7.11 0.10 -9.20
C GLY A 388 7.58 1.49 -8.80
N THR A 389 7.06 2.06 -7.71
CA THR A 389 7.54 3.34 -7.17
C THR A 389 9.01 3.22 -6.78
N PHE A 390 9.84 4.16 -7.24
CA PHE A 390 11.30 4.14 -7.04
C PHE A 390 11.71 3.95 -5.57
N GLY A 391 11.14 4.73 -4.65
CA GLY A 391 11.46 4.65 -3.22
C GLY A 391 11.30 3.24 -2.65
N PRO A 392 10.08 2.67 -2.65
CA PRO A 392 9.82 1.29 -2.22
C PRO A 392 10.69 0.24 -2.92
N LEU A 393 10.93 0.39 -4.23
CA LEU A 393 11.76 -0.53 -5.01
C LEU A 393 13.22 -0.52 -4.56
N ALA A 394 13.82 0.67 -4.44
CA ALA A 394 15.19 0.80 -3.98
C ALA A 394 15.32 0.35 -2.51
N THR A 395 14.34 0.66 -1.66
CA THR A 395 14.33 0.17 -0.27
C THR A 395 14.25 -1.36 -0.20
N ALA A 396 13.45 -2.00 -1.08
CA ALA A 396 13.38 -3.46 -1.15
C ALA A 396 14.73 -4.11 -1.46
N ASN A 397 15.57 -3.47 -2.28
CA ASN A 397 16.92 -3.95 -2.55
C ASN A 397 17.88 -3.67 -1.40
N LEU A 398 17.86 -2.44 -0.87
CA LEU A 398 18.74 -2.03 0.22
C LEU A 398 18.56 -2.93 1.45
N MET A 399 17.31 -3.20 1.82
CA MET A 399 16.99 -3.99 3.02
C MET A 399 17.41 -5.46 2.92
N GLN A 400 17.70 -5.99 1.73
CA GLN A 400 18.19 -7.37 1.56
C GLN A 400 19.55 -7.58 2.23
N ALA A 401 20.34 -6.52 2.42
CA ALA A 401 21.59 -6.58 3.16
C ALA A 401 21.39 -6.82 4.66
N SER A 402 20.25 -6.39 5.22
CA SER A 402 19.97 -6.45 6.66
C SER A 402 18.98 -7.55 7.05
N THR A 403 18.09 -7.95 6.14
CA THR A 403 17.05 -8.94 6.44
C THR A 403 16.59 -9.70 5.20
N ALA A 404 16.32 -10.99 5.38
CA ALA A 404 15.66 -11.83 4.39
C ALA A 404 14.13 -11.85 4.57
N ASP A 405 13.58 -11.19 5.59
CA ASP A 405 12.16 -11.21 5.95
C ASP A 405 11.42 -9.97 5.43
N ILE A 406 11.46 -9.80 4.11
CA ILE A 406 10.79 -8.70 3.39
C ILE A 406 9.49 -9.20 2.76
N PHE A 407 8.41 -8.42 2.96
CA PHE A 407 7.07 -8.65 2.45
C PHE A 407 6.56 -7.41 1.70
N LEU A 408 5.74 -7.62 0.68
CA LEU A 408 5.15 -6.57 -0.15
C LEU A 408 3.63 -6.60 -0.06
N VAL A 409 3.00 -5.44 0.03
CA VAL A 409 1.55 -5.24 -0.21
C VAL A 409 1.40 -4.41 -1.48
N ALA A 410 0.82 -5.01 -2.52
CA ALA A 410 0.68 -4.39 -3.85
C ALA A 410 -0.67 -4.71 -4.52
N SER A 411 -0.92 -4.09 -5.68
CA SER A 411 -2.13 -4.34 -6.48
C SER A 411 -2.19 -5.76 -7.05
N GLU A 412 -1.07 -6.25 -7.57
CA GLU A 412 -0.92 -7.56 -8.19
C GLU A 412 0.40 -8.22 -7.78
N TRP A 413 0.51 -9.52 -8.04
CA TRP A 413 1.73 -10.30 -7.80
C TRP A 413 2.85 -9.93 -8.77
N ASP A 414 2.47 -9.58 -9.99
CA ASP A 414 3.36 -9.24 -11.08
C ASP A 414 3.76 -7.76 -11.06
N THR A 415 4.52 -7.39 -10.03
CA THR A 415 5.12 -6.05 -9.87
C THR A 415 6.64 -6.13 -9.77
N GLN A 416 7.33 -4.99 -9.90
CA GLN A 416 8.80 -4.95 -9.88
C GLN A 416 9.37 -5.33 -8.51
N VAL A 417 8.81 -4.80 -7.42
CA VAL A 417 9.18 -5.24 -6.07
C VAL A 417 8.85 -6.72 -5.91
N GLY A 418 7.69 -7.19 -6.38
CA GLY A 418 7.30 -8.60 -6.32
C GLY A 418 8.32 -9.50 -7.03
N LYS A 419 8.81 -9.11 -8.20
CA LYS A 419 9.87 -9.79 -8.94
C LYS A 419 11.17 -9.89 -8.14
N GLN A 420 11.59 -8.81 -7.47
CA GLN A 420 12.80 -8.82 -6.64
C GLN A 420 12.64 -9.76 -5.44
N LEU A 421 11.49 -9.72 -4.75
CA LEU A 421 11.26 -10.57 -3.58
C LEU A 421 11.18 -12.06 -3.92
N ARG A 422 10.71 -12.43 -5.12
CA ARG A 422 10.73 -13.82 -5.61
C ARG A 422 12.14 -14.38 -5.77
N LYS A 423 13.17 -13.53 -5.95
CA LYS A 423 14.56 -13.97 -6.02
C LYS A 423 15.14 -14.37 -4.65
N LEU A 424 14.49 -14.00 -3.54
CA LEU A 424 14.94 -14.28 -2.17
C LEU A 424 14.52 -15.67 -1.66
N GLY A 425 13.89 -16.49 -2.50
CA GLY A 425 13.52 -17.88 -2.20
C GLY A 425 12.04 -18.18 -2.47
N ASP A 426 11.68 -19.45 -2.33
CA ASP A 426 10.39 -20.00 -2.79
C ASP A 426 9.19 -19.69 -1.88
N GLN A 427 9.42 -19.03 -0.74
CA GLN A 427 8.35 -18.71 0.21
C GLN A 427 7.50 -17.53 -0.28
N PRO A 428 6.17 -17.55 -0.09
CA PRO A 428 5.29 -16.47 -0.50
C PRO A 428 5.53 -15.21 0.33
N ARG A 429 5.72 -14.06 -0.35
CA ARG A 429 6.13 -12.78 0.23
C ARG A 429 5.31 -11.59 -0.23
N VAL A 430 4.39 -11.80 -1.17
CA VAL A 430 3.58 -10.73 -1.76
C VAL A 430 2.14 -10.90 -1.30
N PHE A 431 1.54 -9.81 -0.88
CA PHE A 431 0.11 -9.68 -0.69
C PHE A 431 -0.42 -8.84 -1.86
N SER A 432 -1.48 -9.32 -2.50
CA SER A 432 -2.14 -8.66 -3.62
C SER A 432 -3.55 -8.26 -3.24
N THR A 433 -3.91 -7.01 -3.52
CA THR A 433 -5.30 -6.53 -3.40
C THR A 433 -6.20 -7.00 -4.55
N GLY A 434 -5.65 -7.63 -5.59
CA GLY A 434 -6.38 -8.20 -6.73
C GLY A 434 -6.98 -7.18 -7.70
N ILE A 435 -6.80 -5.88 -7.44
CA ILE A 435 -7.40 -4.83 -8.27
C ILE A 435 -6.59 -4.53 -9.54
N GLY A 436 -5.33 -4.96 -9.60
CA GLY A 436 -4.45 -4.73 -10.75
C GLY A 436 -4.14 -3.25 -11.02
N LEU A 437 -3.79 -2.92 -12.27
CA LEU A 437 -3.51 -1.54 -12.66
C LEU A 437 -4.75 -0.65 -12.49
N ARG A 438 -4.54 0.54 -11.95
CA ARG A 438 -5.55 1.62 -11.86
C ARG A 438 -4.98 2.89 -12.47
N PRO A 439 -5.52 3.38 -13.59
CA PRO A 439 -4.90 4.45 -14.37
C PRO A 439 -5.17 5.85 -13.82
N ALA A 440 -6.16 6.01 -12.94
CA ALA A 440 -6.49 7.29 -12.33
C ALA A 440 -5.41 7.69 -11.33
N GLU A 441 -4.88 8.91 -11.47
CA GLU A 441 -3.91 9.46 -10.51
C GLU A 441 -4.52 9.75 -9.13
N PRO A 442 -5.77 10.27 -9.01
CA PRO A 442 -6.47 10.35 -7.72
C PRO A 442 -6.77 8.96 -7.15
N CYS A 443 -5.90 8.48 -6.27
CA CYS A 443 -6.02 7.18 -5.62
C CYS A 443 -7.28 7.08 -4.72
N SER A 444 -8.25 6.24 -5.11
CA SER A 444 -9.43 5.89 -4.28
C SER A 444 -9.44 4.40 -3.92
N ILE A 445 -9.71 3.53 -4.90
CA ILE A 445 -9.79 2.08 -4.70
C ILE A 445 -8.49 1.45 -4.23
N SER A 446 -7.34 1.97 -4.69
CA SER A 446 -6.03 1.52 -4.25
C SER A 446 -5.84 1.72 -2.75
N VAL A 447 -6.34 2.82 -2.20
CA VAL A 447 -6.29 3.16 -0.77
C VAL A 447 -7.21 2.23 0.02
N ALA A 448 -8.47 2.13 -0.40
CA ALA A 448 -9.48 1.32 0.29
C ALA A 448 -9.10 -0.17 0.28
N ALA A 449 -8.64 -0.71 -0.85
CA ALA A 449 -8.25 -2.11 -0.99
C ALA A 449 -6.97 -2.42 -0.19
N THR A 450 -5.98 -1.53 -0.20
CA THR A 450 -4.75 -1.70 0.62
C THR A 450 -5.09 -1.68 2.11
N HIS A 451 -5.96 -0.76 2.53
CA HIS A 451 -6.42 -0.67 3.91
C HIS A 451 -7.18 -1.94 4.32
N GLN A 452 -8.08 -2.45 3.48
CA GLN A 452 -8.78 -3.72 3.71
C GLN A 452 -7.82 -4.91 3.86
N LEU A 453 -6.86 -5.05 2.95
CA LEU A 453 -5.90 -6.14 2.98
C LEU A 453 -5.03 -6.09 4.25
N LEU A 454 -4.61 -4.89 4.67
CA LEU A 454 -3.91 -4.70 5.93
C LEU A 454 -4.79 -5.04 7.15
N THR A 455 -6.12 -4.89 7.06
CA THR A 455 -7.05 -5.32 8.12
C THR A 455 -7.02 -6.83 8.25
N GLN A 456 -7.05 -7.56 7.13
CA GLN A 456 -6.94 -9.03 7.11
C GLN A 456 -5.60 -9.51 7.68
N ILE A 457 -4.50 -8.86 7.27
CA ILE A 457 -3.17 -9.15 7.78
C ILE A 457 -3.12 -8.91 9.30
N LEU A 458 -3.66 -7.77 9.77
CA LEU A 458 -3.72 -7.44 11.20
C LEU A 458 -4.43 -8.54 11.99
N GLN A 459 -5.62 -8.94 11.52
CA GLN A 459 -6.41 -9.96 12.20
C GLN A 459 -5.68 -11.30 12.25
N HIS A 460 -5.05 -11.71 11.15
CA HIS A 460 -4.31 -12.96 11.08
C HIS A 460 -3.07 -12.98 11.98
N LEU A 461 -2.32 -11.88 12.05
CA LEU A 461 -1.19 -11.75 12.96
C LEU A 461 -1.64 -11.79 14.43
N ALA A 462 -2.74 -11.10 14.76
CA ALA A 462 -3.32 -11.14 16.09
C ALA A 462 -3.69 -12.57 16.48
N LEU A 463 -4.44 -13.27 15.64
CA LEU A 463 -4.84 -14.67 15.87
C LEU A 463 -3.62 -15.58 16.06
N ALA A 464 -2.59 -15.41 15.24
CA ALA A 464 -1.37 -16.21 15.29
C ALA A 464 -0.59 -16.02 16.61
N VAL A 465 -0.55 -14.80 17.14
CA VAL A 465 0.12 -14.48 18.42
C VAL A 465 -0.74 -14.91 19.61
N MET A 466 -2.06 -14.69 19.58
CA MET A 466 -2.99 -15.07 20.65
C MET A 466 -3.07 -16.59 20.87
N GLY A 467 -2.87 -17.37 19.80
CA GLY A 467 -2.80 -18.83 19.88
C GLY A 467 -1.71 -19.36 20.81
N ASN A 468 -0.65 -18.58 21.10
CA ASN A 468 0.45 -18.99 21.98
C ASN A 468 0.53 -18.10 23.24
N PRO A 469 0.23 -18.63 24.44
CA PRO A 469 0.28 -17.87 25.69
C PRO A 469 1.64 -17.24 26.03
N LYS A 470 2.76 -17.90 25.68
CA LYS A 470 4.11 -17.34 25.89
C LYS A 470 4.29 -16.08 25.04
N LEU A 471 3.95 -16.16 23.75
CA LEU A 471 4.09 -15.03 22.83
C LEU A 471 3.13 -13.89 23.18
N ARG A 472 1.90 -14.21 23.58
CA ARG A 472 0.92 -13.22 24.06
C ARG A 472 1.48 -12.35 25.18
N ARG A 473 2.18 -12.95 26.15
CA ARG A 473 2.85 -12.22 27.26
C ARG A 473 4.03 -11.38 26.76
N VAL A 474 4.85 -11.93 25.87
CA VAL A 474 6.04 -11.24 25.31
C VAL A 474 5.66 -9.94 24.62
N VAL A 475 4.54 -9.93 23.88
CA VAL A 475 4.08 -8.73 23.17
C VAL A 475 3.10 -7.86 23.98
N GLY A 476 2.72 -8.29 25.18
CA GLY A 476 1.74 -7.61 26.02
C GLY A 476 0.35 -7.53 25.40
N CYS A 477 -0.05 -8.53 24.60
CA CYS A 477 -1.29 -8.47 23.82
C CYS A 477 -2.53 -8.39 24.73
N GLN A 478 -3.24 -7.27 24.62
CA GLN A 478 -4.42 -6.92 25.44
C GLN A 478 -5.73 -7.39 24.82
N TYR A 479 -5.68 -7.85 23.56
CA TYR A 479 -6.87 -8.18 22.76
C TYR A 479 -7.39 -9.58 23.04
N THR A 480 -8.69 -9.80 22.82
CA THR A 480 -9.36 -11.09 23.01
C THR A 480 -9.85 -11.68 21.68
N ASP A 481 -10.14 -12.99 21.70
CA ASP A 481 -10.73 -13.68 20.54
C ASP A 481 -12.10 -13.07 20.18
N GLN A 482 -12.88 -12.64 21.18
CA GLN A 482 -14.19 -11.99 20.97
C GLN A 482 -14.05 -10.64 20.26
N ASP A 483 -13.07 -9.81 20.66
CA ASP A 483 -12.84 -8.54 19.99
C ASP A 483 -12.47 -8.73 18.52
N LEU A 484 -11.67 -9.75 18.22
CA LEU A 484 -11.25 -10.08 16.87
C LEU A 484 -12.42 -10.59 16.01
N SER A 485 -13.27 -11.45 16.58
CA SER A 485 -14.52 -11.89 15.97
C SER A 485 -15.47 -10.73 15.66
N GLU A 486 -15.55 -9.72 16.53
CA GLU A 486 -16.38 -8.54 16.29
C GLU A 486 -15.79 -7.64 15.20
N LEU A 487 -14.47 -7.43 15.20
CA LEU A 487 -13.80 -6.71 14.13
C LEU A 487 -14.04 -7.38 12.77
N GLU A 488 -13.97 -8.71 12.70
CA GLU A 488 -14.25 -9.46 11.47
C GLU A 488 -15.71 -9.38 11.03
N ARG A 489 -16.66 -9.37 11.98
CA ARG A 489 -18.06 -9.10 11.64
C ARG A 489 -18.22 -7.70 11.05
N CYS A 490 -17.73 -6.67 11.74
CA CYS A 490 -17.77 -5.29 11.26
C CYS A 490 -17.10 -5.15 9.89
N ASN A 491 -16.01 -5.88 9.64
CA ASN A 491 -15.28 -5.90 8.38
C ASN A 491 -16.11 -6.48 7.22
N ARG A 492 -16.91 -7.52 7.47
CA ARG A 492 -17.85 -8.07 6.48
C ARG A 492 -19.03 -7.13 6.23
N ASP A 493 -19.65 -6.64 7.30
CA ASP A 493 -20.80 -5.72 7.24
C ASP A 493 -20.42 -4.38 6.57
N ASN A 494 -19.15 -4.00 6.66
CA ASN A 494 -18.61 -2.80 6.01
C ASN A 494 -18.74 -2.83 4.49
N ILE A 495 -18.71 -4.01 3.85
CA ILE A 495 -18.88 -4.12 2.40
C ILE A 495 -20.24 -3.58 1.98
N ASP A 496 -21.30 -3.92 2.72
CA ASP A 496 -22.65 -3.41 2.46
C ASP A 496 -22.79 -1.93 2.80
N ALA A 497 -22.15 -1.47 3.88
CA ALA A 497 -22.10 -0.04 4.19
C ALA A 497 -21.42 0.77 3.07
N LEU A 498 -20.35 0.25 2.48
CA LEU A 498 -19.65 0.90 1.36
C LEU A 498 -20.46 0.85 0.06
N ARG A 499 -21.27 -0.19 -0.18
CA ARG A 499 -22.25 -0.21 -1.28
C ARG A 499 -23.27 0.92 -1.11
N ASP A 500 -23.74 1.15 0.11
CA ASP A 500 -24.67 2.25 0.41
C ASP A 500 -24.00 3.63 0.25
N ILE A 501 -22.71 3.78 0.59
CA ILE A 501 -21.98 5.05 0.43
C ILE A 501 -21.69 5.37 -1.03
N VAL A 502 -21.20 4.38 -1.78
CA VAL A 502 -20.82 4.54 -3.19
C VAL A 502 -22.07 4.65 -4.07
N GLY A 503 -23.13 3.90 -3.77
CA GLY A 503 -24.33 3.79 -4.57
C GLY A 503 -24.14 2.91 -5.81
N GLY A 504 -25.18 2.80 -6.63
CA GLY A 504 -25.12 2.13 -7.92
C GLY A 504 -24.35 2.96 -8.94
N VAL A 505 -23.02 2.98 -8.86
CA VAL A 505 -22.19 3.48 -9.97
C VAL A 505 -22.39 2.50 -11.11
N GLY A 506 -23.03 2.96 -12.19
CA GLY A 506 -23.40 2.20 -13.38
C GLY A 506 -22.40 1.13 -13.73
N SER A 507 -22.66 -0.08 -13.23
CA SER A 507 -21.94 -1.26 -13.62
C SER A 507 -22.36 -1.54 -15.06
N SER A 508 -21.62 -0.97 -16.00
CA SER A 508 -21.39 -1.64 -17.27
C SER A 508 -20.50 -2.84 -16.94
N THR A 509 -21.05 -3.83 -16.23
CA THR A 509 -20.41 -5.10 -15.98
C THR A 509 -20.30 -5.78 -17.33
N VAL A 510 -19.13 -5.68 -17.94
CA VAL A 510 -18.67 -6.70 -18.87
C VAL A 510 -18.49 -7.94 -18.00
N SER A 511 -19.36 -8.92 -18.20
CA SER A 511 -19.20 -10.24 -17.62
C SER A 511 -17.83 -10.78 -18.02
N ASN A 512 -17.00 -11.15 -17.05
CA ASN A 512 -15.85 -11.98 -17.37
C ASN A 512 -16.36 -13.31 -17.89
N ASN A 513 -15.97 -13.64 -19.13
CA ASN A 513 -16.16 -14.94 -19.76
C ASN A 513 -15.77 -16.07 -18.79
N SER A 514 -16.78 -16.70 -18.19
CA SER A 514 -16.77 -18.13 -17.93
C SER A 514 -17.90 -18.66 -18.82
N GLY A 515 -17.54 -19.51 -19.77
CA GLY A 515 -18.47 -20.06 -20.73
C GLY A 515 -19.49 -20.93 -20.00
N ASP A 516 -20.70 -20.41 -19.83
CA ASP A 516 -21.87 -21.26 -19.69
C ASP A 516 -23.06 -20.60 -20.37
N GLY A 517 -23.61 -21.31 -21.36
CA GLY A 517 -24.70 -20.85 -22.18
C GLY A 517 -26.03 -20.97 -21.43
N GLY A 518 -26.46 -19.88 -20.80
CA GLY A 518 -27.79 -19.78 -20.20
C GLY A 518 -28.32 -18.35 -20.28
N GLY A 519 -29.38 -18.14 -21.05
CA GLY A 519 -30.03 -16.85 -21.23
C GLY A 519 -30.58 -16.27 -19.92
N GLY A 520 -29.74 -15.50 -19.23
CA GLY A 520 -30.09 -14.73 -18.04
C GLY A 520 -30.46 -13.30 -18.41
N ARG A 521 -31.69 -12.92 -18.07
CA ARG A 521 -32.29 -11.60 -18.26
C ARG A 521 -31.40 -10.47 -17.67
N MET A 522 -31.09 -9.49 -18.51
CA MET A 522 -30.33 -8.26 -18.19
C MET A 522 -30.89 -7.60 -16.91
N THR A 523 -30.13 -7.60 -15.82
CA THR A 523 -30.50 -6.91 -14.57
C THR A 523 -30.24 -5.41 -14.74
N SER A 524 -31.24 -4.59 -14.45
CA SER A 524 -31.21 -3.13 -14.50
C SER A 524 -30.01 -2.53 -13.74
N PRO A 525 -29.48 -1.36 -14.16
CA PRO A 525 -28.43 -0.67 -13.42
C PRO A 525 -28.90 -0.38 -11.99
N ALA A 526 -28.09 -0.75 -11.01
CA ALA A 526 -28.38 -0.51 -9.59
C ALA A 526 -28.66 0.99 -9.38
N SER A 527 -29.78 1.32 -8.74
CA SER A 527 -30.15 2.69 -8.43
C SER A 527 -29.24 3.26 -7.34
N ASP A 528 -28.96 4.56 -7.42
CA ASP A 528 -28.29 5.29 -6.34
C ASP A 528 -29.06 5.11 -5.02
N THR A 529 -28.32 4.84 -3.95
CA THR A 529 -28.83 4.78 -2.58
C THR A 529 -29.08 6.19 -2.05
N ALA A 530 -29.90 6.31 -1.00
CA ALA A 530 -30.17 7.60 -0.37
C ALA A 530 -28.88 8.29 0.16
N THR A 531 -27.97 7.51 0.75
CA THR A 531 -26.68 8.00 1.26
C THR A 531 -25.78 8.50 0.13
N SER A 532 -25.63 7.73 -0.96
CA SER A 532 -24.86 8.16 -2.13
C SER A 532 -25.43 9.42 -2.75
N LEU A 533 -26.77 9.52 -2.86
CA LEU A 533 -27.42 10.70 -3.39
C LEU A 533 -27.16 11.95 -2.54
N ASP A 534 -27.25 11.86 -1.21
CA ASP A 534 -26.95 12.99 -0.31
C ASP A 534 -25.48 13.45 -0.46
N LEU A 535 -24.53 12.51 -0.52
CA LEU A 535 -23.11 12.79 -0.76
C LEU A 535 -22.89 13.51 -2.09
N LYS A 536 -23.51 13.01 -3.18
CA LYS A 536 -23.44 13.65 -4.51
C LYS A 536 -24.05 15.05 -4.51
N VAL A 537 -25.17 15.26 -3.81
CA VAL A 537 -25.79 16.57 -3.65
C VAL A 537 -24.84 17.54 -2.96
N LYS A 538 -24.14 17.12 -1.89
CA LYS A 538 -23.12 17.97 -1.24
C LYS A 538 -21.98 18.34 -2.20
N GLY A 539 -21.49 17.36 -2.97
CA GLY A 539 -20.47 17.60 -4.00
C GLY A 539 -20.94 18.58 -5.10
N HIS A 540 -22.20 18.47 -5.53
CA HIS A 540 -22.81 19.40 -6.48
C HIS A 540 -22.95 20.81 -5.95
N THR A 541 -23.31 20.97 -4.67
CA THR A 541 -23.35 22.26 -3.99
C THR A 541 -21.97 22.89 -3.99
N TRP A 542 -20.94 22.17 -3.53
CA TRP A 542 -19.56 22.67 -3.51
C TRP A 542 -19.01 23.00 -4.91
N ALA A 543 -19.39 22.24 -5.94
CA ALA A 543 -19.03 22.59 -7.32
C ALA A 543 -19.55 23.98 -7.73
N GLN A 544 -20.69 24.43 -7.22
CA GLN A 544 -21.19 25.78 -7.50
C GLN A 544 -20.27 26.86 -6.94
N HIS A 545 -19.61 26.59 -5.81
CA HIS A 545 -18.65 27.52 -5.20
C HIS A 545 -17.40 27.68 -6.08
N VAL A 546 -16.95 26.58 -6.69
CA VAL A 546 -15.80 26.58 -7.61
C VAL A 546 -16.16 27.23 -8.96
N LEU A 547 -17.34 26.92 -9.50
CA LEU A 547 -17.83 27.46 -10.77
C LEU A 547 -18.33 28.92 -10.71
N GLU A 548 -18.35 29.53 -9.53
CA GLU A 548 -18.76 30.93 -9.36
C GLU A 548 -17.94 31.88 -10.22
N ALA A 549 -16.61 31.81 -10.15
CA ALA A 549 -15.73 32.72 -10.88
C ALA A 549 -15.81 32.52 -12.42
N PRO A 550 -15.76 31.27 -12.96
CA PRO A 550 -15.96 31.05 -14.39
C PRO A 550 -17.30 31.56 -14.92
N ARG A 551 -18.39 31.39 -14.16
CA ARG A 551 -19.71 31.88 -14.56
C ARG A 551 -19.84 33.39 -14.47
N ALA A 552 -19.31 34.01 -13.41
CA ALA A 552 -19.29 35.46 -13.28
C ALA A 552 -18.50 36.11 -14.43
N TRP A 553 -17.37 35.51 -14.79
CA TRP A 553 -16.58 35.91 -15.96
C TRP A 553 -17.37 35.79 -17.26
N ALA A 554 -18.02 34.64 -17.51
CA ALA A 554 -18.81 34.44 -18.73
C ALA A 554 -19.99 35.43 -18.85
N MET A 555 -20.69 35.69 -17.74
CA MET A 555 -21.76 36.70 -17.70
C MET A 555 -21.23 38.11 -17.94
N SER A 556 -20.08 38.45 -17.34
CA SER A 556 -19.43 39.75 -17.54
C SER A 556 -19.00 39.95 -19.00
N ALA A 557 -18.39 38.92 -19.60
CA ALA A 557 -17.99 38.94 -21.00
C ALA A 557 -19.20 39.08 -21.94
N ALA A 558 -20.29 38.35 -21.68
CA ALA A 558 -21.52 38.46 -22.45
C ALA A 558 -22.14 39.86 -22.36
N TYR A 559 -22.21 40.44 -21.15
CA TYR A 559 -22.69 41.81 -20.98
C TYR A 559 -21.85 42.80 -21.78
N ILE A 560 -20.52 42.76 -21.62
CA ILE A 560 -19.61 43.66 -22.34
C ILE A 560 -19.77 43.50 -23.85
N ALA A 561 -19.82 42.26 -24.35
CA ALA A 561 -20.00 41.99 -25.77
C ALA A 561 -21.32 42.61 -26.28
N ILE A 562 -22.43 42.42 -25.57
CA ILE A 562 -23.74 42.95 -25.96
C ILE A 562 -23.75 44.48 -25.92
N THR A 563 -23.34 45.10 -24.83
CA THR A 563 -23.47 46.55 -24.64
C THR A 563 -22.50 47.33 -25.51
N VAL A 564 -21.29 46.81 -25.75
CA VAL A 564 -20.30 47.44 -26.63
C VAL A 564 -20.68 47.27 -28.10
N THR A 565 -21.15 46.08 -28.53
CA THR A 565 -21.53 45.87 -29.94
C THR A 565 -22.79 46.62 -30.33
N LEU A 566 -23.78 46.68 -29.45
CA LEU A 566 -25.02 47.41 -29.71
C LEU A 566 -24.86 48.93 -29.52
N GLY A 567 -23.82 49.39 -28.81
CA GLY A 567 -23.61 50.82 -28.54
C GLY A 567 -24.58 51.41 -27.51
N TYR A 568 -25.33 50.57 -26.79
CA TYR A 568 -26.29 50.98 -25.75
C TYR A 568 -25.91 50.36 -24.39
N PRO A 569 -25.03 51.03 -23.61
CA PRO A 569 -24.84 50.71 -22.20
C PRO A 569 -26.17 50.83 -21.43
N LEU A 570 -26.36 50.06 -20.36
CA LEU A 570 -27.65 49.91 -19.69
C LEU A 570 -28.25 51.25 -19.22
N VAL A 571 -27.48 52.06 -18.50
CA VAL A 571 -28.00 53.30 -17.89
C VAL A 571 -28.18 54.38 -18.94
N SER A 572 -27.18 54.59 -19.80
CA SER A 572 -27.27 55.56 -20.90
C SER A 572 -28.34 55.19 -21.93
N GLY A 573 -28.53 53.89 -22.21
CA GLY A 573 -29.57 53.39 -23.10
C GLY A 573 -30.98 53.63 -22.55
N LEU A 574 -31.19 53.38 -21.26
CA LEU A 574 -32.46 53.71 -20.58
C LEU A 574 -32.71 55.21 -20.53
N ALA A 575 -31.67 56.02 -20.28
CA ALA A 575 -31.78 57.47 -20.29
C ALA A 575 -32.13 58.03 -21.68
N ALA A 576 -31.52 57.47 -22.73
CA ALA A 576 -31.85 57.81 -24.11
C ALA A 576 -33.30 57.40 -24.46
N ALA A 577 -33.73 56.21 -24.05
CA ALA A 577 -35.11 55.75 -24.23
C ALA A 577 -36.14 56.61 -23.47
N ALA A 578 -35.75 57.16 -22.31
CA ALA A 578 -36.55 58.11 -21.54
C ALA A 578 -36.50 59.56 -22.06
N GLY A 579 -35.78 59.82 -23.17
CA GLY A 579 -35.72 61.14 -23.81
C GLY A 579 -34.80 62.16 -23.12
N VAL A 580 -33.85 61.73 -22.30
CA VAL A 580 -32.92 62.64 -21.62
C VAL A 580 -31.87 63.17 -22.59
N THR A 581 -31.87 64.47 -22.85
CA THR A 581 -30.96 65.14 -23.80
C THR A 581 -29.95 66.07 -23.13
N VAL A 582 -30.02 66.22 -21.81
CA VAL A 582 -29.22 67.21 -21.07
C VAL A 582 -27.78 66.72 -20.88
N VAL A 583 -26.81 67.50 -21.34
CA VAL A 583 -25.38 67.11 -21.41
C VAL A 583 -24.79 66.68 -20.06
N TRP A 584 -25.10 67.37 -18.97
CA TRP A 584 -24.57 67.00 -17.64
C TRP A 584 -25.16 65.65 -17.17
N ALA A 585 -26.43 65.37 -17.48
CA ALA A 585 -27.10 64.12 -17.13
C ALA A 585 -26.53 62.95 -17.94
N LEU A 586 -26.26 63.16 -19.24
CA LEU A 586 -25.59 62.16 -20.09
C LEU A 586 -24.18 61.80 -19.57
N ARG A 587 -23.41 62.79 -19.07
CA ARG A 587 -22.11 62.53 -18.44
C ARG A 587 -22.23 61.74 -17.14
N LEU A 588 -23.25 62.04 -16.33
CA LEU A 588 -23.54 61.29 -15.11
C LEU A 588 -23.93 59.83 -15.42
N PHE A 589 -24.80 59.60 -16.41
CA PHE A 589 -25.17 58.24 -16.83
C PHE A 589 -24.00 57.46 -17.42
N GLY A 590 -23.16 58.12 -18.24
CA GLY A 590 -21.91 57.51 -18.72
C GLY A 590 -20.94 57.14 -17.59
N PHE A 591 -20.86 57.95 -16.52
CA PHE A 591 -20.10 57.60 -15.32
C PHE A 591 -20.68 56.38 -14.59
N LEU A 592 -22.02 56.28 -14.48
CA LEU A 592 -22.68 55.12 -13.88
C LEU A 592 -22.47 53.85 -14.71
N ASP A 593 -22.52 53.92 -16.03
CA ASP A 593 -22.18 52.80 -16.91
C ASP A 593 -20.72 52.38 -16.75
N ALA A 594 -19.79 53.35 -16.66
CA ALA A 594 -18.38 53.05 -16.38
C ALA A 594 -18.20 52.36 -15.01
N ALA A 595 -18.94 52.80 -13.98
CA ALA A 595 -18.95 52.13 -12.68
C ALA A 595 -19.49 50.69 -12.79
N ILE A 596 -20.54 50.44 -13.57
CA ILE A 596 -21.04 49.08 -13.83
C ILE A 596 -19.95 48.24 -14.50
N TYR A 597 -19.26 48.74 -15.54
CA TYR A 597 -18.18 47.99 -16.18
C TYR A 597 -17.02 47.65 -15.23
N VAL A 598 -16.65 48.57 -14.33
CA VAL A 598 -15.59 48.34 -13.33
C VAL A 598 -16.00 47.27 -12.32
N PHE A 599 -17.26 47.27 -11.87
CA PHE A 599 -17.75 46.37 -10.83
C PHE A 599 -18.55 45.17 -11.36
N ILE A 600 -18.59 44.94 -12.67
CA ILE A 600 -19.40 43.86 -13.25
C ILE A 600 -19.05 42.46 -12.74
N PRO A 601 -17.78 42.10 -12.47
CA PRO A 601 -17.47 40.78 -11.89
C PRO A 601 -18.08 40.62 -10.49
N GLN A 602 -18.08 41.68 -9.68
CA GLN A 602 -18.69 41.68 -8.35
C GLN A 602 -20.22 41.63 -8.45
N ILE A 603 -20.83 42.42 -9.34
CA ILE A 603 -22.28 42.46 -9.55
C ILE A 603 -22.78 41.08 -10.03
N THR A 604 -22.15 40.51 -11.05
CA THR A 604 -22.53 39.18 -11.58
C THR A 604 -22.35 38.08 -10.53
N THR A 605 -21.29 38.14 -9.71
CA THR A 605 -21.11 37.22 -8.58
C THR A 605 -22.25 37.34 -7.56
N LEU A 606 -22.65 38.57 -7.19
CA LEU A 606 -23.77 38.81 -6.29
C LEU A 606 -25.11 38.33 -6.90
N MET A 607 -25.33 38.54 -8.20
CA MET A 607 -26.51 38.04 -8.91
C MET A 607 -26.56 36.51 -8.90
N ILE A 608 -25.44 35.83 -9.20
CA ILE A 608 -25.35 34.36 -9.15
C ILE A 608 -25.68 33.86 -7.74
N ARG A 609 -25.14 34.50 -6.69
CA ARG A 609 -25.41 34.13 -5.30
C ARG A 609 -26.87 34.36 -4.91
N ALA A 610 -27.44 35.51 -5.28
CA ALA A 610 -28.84 35.82 -5.04
C ALA A 610 -29.76 34.80 -5.71
N TRP A 611 -29.47 34.43 -6.97
CA TRP A 611 -30.23 33.43 -7.71
C TRP A 611 -30.11 32.02 -7.10
N GLN A 612 -28.94 31.68 -6.55
CA GLN A 612 -28.68 30.39 -5.91
C GLN A 612 -29.03 30.34 -4.42
N GLY A 613 -29.55 31.44 -3.83
CA GLY A 613 -29.83 31.53 -2.39
C GLY A 613 -28.57 31.43 -1.50
N ARG A 614 -27.39 31.77 -2.00
CA ARG A 614 -26.12 31.71 -1.25
C ARG A 614 -25.80 33.03 -0.53
N MET A 615 -25.02 32.94 0.54
CA MET A 615 -24.56 34.11 1.30
C MET A 615 -23.83 35.15 0.44
N ALA A 616 -24.36 36.37 0.39
CA ALA A 616 -23.86 37.43 -0.48
C ALA A 616 -22.40 37.84 -0.19
N PHE A 617 -21.96 37.76 1.08
CA PHE A 617 -20.65 38.25 1.52
C PHE A 617 -19.55 37.18 1.61
N HIS A 618 -19.73 35.97 1.04
CA HIS A 618 -18.62 35.03 0.85
C HIS A 618 -17.47 35.69 0.06
N ARG A 619 -16.22 35.28 0.28
CA ARG A 619 -15.09 35.80 -0.50
C ARG A 619 -15.34 35.49 -1.99
N MET A 620 -15.13 36.46 -2.89
CA MET A 620 -15.45 36.32 -4.32
C MET A 620 -14.31 35.68 -5.14
N THR A 621 -13.15 35.48 -4.53
CA THR A 621 -11.95 34.88 -5.16
C THR A 621 -11.71 33.46 -4.66
N GLY A 622 -10.70 32.78 -5.22
CA GLY A 622 -10.22 31.40 -4.96
C GLY A 622 -10.79 30.64 -3.76
N ARG A 623 -11.15 29.37 -4.00
CA ARG A 623 -11.72 28.49 -2.98
C ARG A 623 -10.64 27.70 -2.25
N THR A 624 -10.77 27.67 -0.93
CA THR A 624 -9.98 26.81 -0.06
C THR A 624 -10.87 25.71 0.49
N VAL A 625 -10.44 24.45 0.33
CA VAL A 625 -11.04 23.28 0.95
C VAL A 625 -10.12 22.83 2.09
N VAL A 626 -10.66 22.77 3.30
CA VAL A 626 -9.98 22.28 4.50
C VAL A 626 -10.59 20.93 4.87
N ILE A 627 -9.75 19.91 5.03
CA ILE A 627 -10.15 18.53 5.31
C ILE A 627 -9.67 18.15 6.72
N GLY A 628 -10.58 17.74 7.58
CA GLY A 628 -10.29 17.29 8.93
C GLY A 628 -10.67 15.83 9.16
N ASP A 629 -9.73 14.94 9.45
CA ASP A 629 -10.03 13.59 9.95
C ASP A 629 -8.76 13.03 10.63
N CYS A 630 -8.76 11.76 11.05
CA CYS A 630 -7.54 11.08 11.48
C CYS A 630 -6.46 11.14 10.39
N PRO A 631 -5.17 11.12 10.76
CA PRO A 631 -4.07 11.52 9.86
C PRO A 631 -4.11 10.88 8.46
N TRP A 632 -4.30 9.56 8.38
CA TRP A 632 -4.28 8.86 7.10
C TRP A 632 -5.45 9.25 6.19
N VAL A 633 -6.66 9.46 6.73
CA VAL A 633 -7.83 9.89 5.96
C VAL A 633 -7.65 11.32 5.50
N ALA A 634 -7.26 12.23 6.40
CA ALA A 634 -7.08 13.63 6.09
C ALA A 634 -6.06 13.84 4.95
N GLN A 635 -4.91 13.17 5.03
CA GLN A 635 -3.84 13.26 4.04
C GLN A 635 -4.20 12.57 2.72
N SER A 636 -4.83 11.38 2.77
CA SER A 636 -5.24 10.66 1.56
C SER A 636 -6.33 11.42 0.81
N SER A 637 -7.30 11.99 1.52
CA SER A 637 -8.36 12.83 0.97
C SER A 637 -7.83 14.14 0.37
N GLU A 638 -6.81 14.75 1.00
CA GLU A 638 -6.10 15.91 0.43
C GLU A 638 -5.39 15.56 -0.88
N ALA A 639 -4.64 14.46 -0.91
CA ALA A 639 -3.96 14.01 -2.11
C ALA A 639 -4.96 13.70 -3.23
N PHE A 640 -6.06 13.02 -2.91
CA PHE A 640 -7.14 12.70 -3.86
C PHE A 640 -7.75 13.98 -4.47
N LEU A 641 -8.18 14.93 -3.63
CA LEU A 641 -8.80 16.16 -4.12
C LEU A 641 -7.82 17.07 -4.88
N SER A 642 -6.55 17.13 -4.43
CA SER A 642 -5.53 17.93 -5.11
C SER A 642 -5.26 17.40 -6.52
N LYS A 643 -5.18 16.07 -6.68
CA LYS A 643 -4.98 15.42 -7.98
C LYS A 643 -6.19 15.61 -8.90
N LEU A 644 -7.42 15.60 -8.38
CA LEU A 644 -8.62 15.90 -9.18
C LEU A 644 -8.61 17.28 -9.85
N PHE A 645 -7.94 18.26 -9.24
CA PHE A 645 -7.86 19.64 -9.72
C PHE A 645 -6.47 20.00 -10.29
N ALA A 646 -5.55 19.05 -10.42
CA ALA A 646 -4.18 19.30 -10.88
C ALA A 646 -4.15 19.92 -12.29
N CYS A 647 -5.02 19.43 -13.18
CA CYS A 647 -5.17 19.95 -14.54
C CYS A 647 -6.28 21.01 -14.70
N ALA A 648 -6.93 21.46 -13.61
CA ALA A 648 -8.02 22.42 -13.70
C ALA A 648 -7.50 23.83 -14.06
N TYR A 649 -8.30 24.60 -14.80
CA TYR A 649 -7.97 25.99 -15.12
C TYR A 649 -7.88 26.83 -13.85
N SER A 650 -6.94 27.78 -13.81
CA SER A 650 -6.62 28.60 -12.63
C SER A 650 -7.81 29.34 -12.00
N ASN A 651 -8.81 29.71 -12.80
CA ASN A 651 -10.05 30.34 -12.31
C ASN A 651 -11.07 29.35 -11.72
N ALA A 652 -10.83 28.05 -11.83
CA ALA A 652 -11.61 26.95 -11.26
C ALA A 652 -10.75 26.01 -10.37
N THR A 653 -9.53 26.40 -10.01
CA THR A 653 -8.70 25.64 -9.07
C THR A 653 -9.15 25.83 -7.62
N VAL A 654 -8.87 24.82 -6.79
CA VAL A 654 -9.07 24.87 -5.34
C VAL A 654 -7.73 24.74 -4.62
N THR A 655 -7.56 25.48 -3.54
CA THR A 655 -6.48 25.24 -2.58
C THR A 655 -6.94 24.17 -1.59
N VAL A 656 -6.21 23.08 -1.46
CA VAL A 656 -6.54 22.00 -0.53
C VAL A 656 -5.60 22.07 0.67
N MET A 657 -6.14 21.84 1.86
CA MET A 657 -5.39 21.73 3.11
C MET A 657 -6.00 20.62 3.96
N SER A 658 -5.19 19.87 4.71
CA SER A 658 -5.71 18.92 5.69
C SER A 658 -5.02 18.94 7.04
N GLY A 659 -5.73 18.50 8.08
CA GLY A 659 -5.13 18.21 9.37
C GLY A 659 -6.01 17.41 10.31
N ASN A 660 -5.43 16.99 11.45
CA ASN A 660 -6.14 16.25 12.47
C ASN A 660 -7.01 17.18 13.34
N PRO A 661 -8.36 17.07 13.30
CA PRO A 661 -9.25 17.89 14.11
C PRO A 661 -9.14 17.62 15.61
N ALA A 662 -8.60 16.48 16.03
CA ALA A 662 -8.36 16.18 17.44
C ALA A 662 -7.02 16.74 17.97
N ASP A 663 -6.22 17.38 17.11
CA ASP A 663 -4.88 17.85 17.45
C ASP A 663 -4.60 19.22 16.78
N HIS A 664 -3.90 19.23 15.65
CA HIS A 664 -3.32 20.47 15.12
C HIS A 664 -4.20 21.24 14.12
N LEU A 665 -5.39 20.75 13.72
CA LEU A 665 -6.23 21.43 12.71
C LEU A 665 -6.56 22.87 13.12
N VAL A 666 -6.90 23.07 14.40
CA VAL A 666 -7.25 24.38 14.92
C VAL A 666 -6.08 25.34 14.75
N HIS A 667 -4.93 25.00 15.32
CA HIS A 667 -3.76 25.88 15.31
C HIS A 667 -3.18 26.09 13.91
N ARG A 668 -3.23 25.08 13.05
CA ARG A 668 -2.63 25.13 11.71
C ARG A 668 -3.52 25.83 10.68
N PHE A 669 -4.84 25.77 10.82
CA PHE A 669 -5.74 26.21 9.75
C PHE A 669 -6.85 27.18 10.16
N THR A 670 -7.28 27.26 11.42
CA THR A 670 -8.41 28.15 11.76
C THR A 670 -8.11 29.62 11.46
N HIS A 671 -6.87 30.07 11.64
CA HIS A 671 -6.43 31.42 11.25
C HIS A 671 -6.41 31.64 9.72
N ARG A 672 -6.54 30.58 8.91
CA ARG A 672 -6.62 30.61 7.44
C ARG A 672 -8.05 30.40 6.94
N VAL A 673 -8.96 29.97 7.81
CA VAL A 673 -10.38 29.84 7.50
C VAL A 673 -10.97 31.24 7.36
N VAL A 674 -11.47 31.54 6.17
CA VAL A 674 -12.13 32.81 5.83
C VAL A 674 -13.56 32.57 5.39
N ARG A 675 -14.37 33.64 5.33
CA ARG A 675 -15.74 33.61 4.80
C ARG A 675 -15.84 32.90 3.44
N GLY A 676 -16.64 31.83 3.37
CA GLY A 676 -16.79 31.01 2.16
C GLY A 676 -15.66 30.00 1.89
N SER A 677 -14.82 29.71 2.89
CA SER A 677 -13.97 28.49 2.87
C SER A 677 -14.87 27.26 3.02
N LEU A 678 -14.50 26.16 2.40
CA LEU A 678 -15.20 24.88 2.50
C LEU A 678 -14.46 24.00 3.51
N LEU A 679 -15.13 23.59 4.59
CA LEU A 679 -14.56 22.73 5.63
C LEU A 679 -15.31 21.40 5.62
N ILE A 680 -14.61 20.27 5.52
CA ILE A 680 -15.21 18.95 5.71
C ILE A 680 -14.46 18.23 6.82
N CYS A 681 -15.18 17.77 7.83
CA CYS A 681 -14.60 17.06 8.96
C CYS A 681 -15.26 15.70 9.18
N GLY A 682 -14.46 14.65 9.18
CA GLY A 682 -14.87 13.34 9.61
C GLY A 682 -15.07 13.29 11.13
N ARG A 683 -16.20 12.71 11.54
CA ARG A 683 -16.58 12.54 12.94
C ARG A 683 -16.47 11.07 13.34
N PRO A 684 -15.66 10.77 14.37
CA PRO A 684 -15.67 9.48 15.04
C PRO A 684 -17.07 9.15 15.58
N ASP A 685 -17.41 7.87 15.68
CA ASP A 685 -18.70 7.43 16.20
C ASP A 685 -18.76 7.56 17.73
N GLY A 686 -19.03 8.76 18.25
CA GLY A 686 -19.06 9.01 19.68
C GLY A 686 -20.29 8.46 20.42
N ARG A 687 -21.18 7.74 19.72
CA ARG A 687 -22.10 6.78 20.36
C ARG A 687 -21.33 5.70 21.11
N LEU A 688 -20.13 5.35 20.67
CA LEU A 688 -19.24 4.44 21.40
C LEU A 688 -18.49 5.17 22.51
N SER A 689 -18.62 4.69 23.74
CA SER A 689 -18.03 5.30 24.94
C SER A 689 -16.51 5.54 24.85
N ALA A 690 -15.78 4.66 24.16
CA ALA A 690 -14.33 4.81 23.93
C ALA A 690 -13.96 5.96 22.98
N LEU A 691 -14.91 6.43 22.18
CA LEU A 691 -14.72 7.44 21.12
C LEU A 691 -15.44 8.76 21.43
N THR A 692 -16.33 8.79 22.42
CA THR A 692 -17.13 9.98 22.77
C THR A 692 -16.25 11.21 23.01
N THR A 693 -15.16 11.07 23.77
CA THR A 693 -14.21 12.19 23.99
C THR A 693 -13.51 12.62 22.71
N LEU A 694 -13.15 11.67 21.84
CA LEU A 694 -12.53 11.98 20.56
C LEU A 694 -13.49 12.74 19.65
N GLU A 695 -14.75 12.29 19.55
CA GLU A 695 -15.80 13.00 18.81
C GLU A 695 -16.01 14.41 19.38
N GLN A 696 -16.06 14.59 20.70
CA GLN A 696 -16.18 15.92 21.32
C GLN A 696 -15.04 16.86 20.91
N SER A 697 -13.78 16.40 20.96
CA SER A 697 -12.63 17.19 20.52
C SER A 697 -12.76 17.63 19.05
N VAL A 698 -13.19 16.73 18.17
CA VAL A 698 -13.46 17.07 16.76
C VAL A 698 -14.58 18.10 16.63
N CYS A 699 -15.69 17.93 17.37
CA CYS A 699 -16.81 18.85 17.33
C CYS A 699 -16.42 20.26 17.80
N LEU A 700 -15.58 20.36 18.84
CA LEU A 700 -15.04 21.63 19.32
C LEU A 700 -14.20 22.33 18.25
N SER A 701 -13.29 21.60 17.59
CA SER A 701 -12.46 22.14 16.51
C SER A 701 -13.29 22.65 15.32
N VAL A 702 -14.33 21.92 14.94
CA VAL A 702 -15.25 22.33 13.87
C VAL A 702 -16.04 23.58 14.26
N ASN A 703 -16.57 23.63 15.48
CA ASN A 703 -17.30 24.81 15.97
C ASN A 703 -16.38 26.01 16.08
N GLN A 704 -15.13 25.84 16.52
CA GLN A 704 -14.15 26.93 16.57
C GLN A 704 -13.86 27.46 15.16
N ALA A 705 -13.62 26.59 14.18
CA ALA A 705 -13.44 27.01 12.79
C ALA A 705 -14.67 27.75 12.24
N SER A 706 -15.87 27.27 12.56
CA SER A 706 -17.16 27.84 12.11
C SER A 706 -17.62 29.07 12.91
N SER A 707 -16.98 29.37 14.04
CA SER A 707 -17.22 30.58 14.83
C SER A 707 -16.50 31.80 14.28
N ILE A 708 -15.48 31.60 13.45
CA ILE A 708 -14.74 32.69 12.81
C ILE A 708 -15.65 33.32 11.76
N GLN A 709 -16.07 34.55 12.05
CA GLN A 709 -17.07 35.27 11.27
C GLN A 709 -16.57 36.65 10.87
N ASN A 710 -16.96 37.07 9.66
CA ASN A 710 -16.80 38.44 9.20
C ASN A 710 -18.05 38.84 8.39
N PHE A 711 -18.66 39.99 8.69
CA PHE A 711 -19.97 40.42 8.19
C PHE A 711 -21.09 39.38 8.42
N GLY A 712 -21.05 38.68 9.56
CA GLY A 712 -22.04 37.65 9.91
C GLY A 712 -21.95 36.36 9.06
N VAL A 713 -20.87 36.19 8.29
CA VAL A 713 -20.65 35.03 7.41
C VAL A 713 -19.40 34.26 7.84
N THR A 714 -19.47 32.93 7.83
CA THR A 714 -18.40 32.01 8.23
C THR A 714 -17.97 31.08 7.08
N CYS A 715 -17.24 30.01 7.39
CA CYS A 715 -16.96 28.90 6.48
C CYS A 715 -18.18 27.97 6.36
N GLU A 716 -18.28 27.29 5.23
CA GLU A 716 -19.29 26.27 5.01
C GLU A 716 -18.72 24.94 5.50
N SER A 717 -19.15 24.51 6.68
CA SER A 717 -18.66 23.29 7.32
C SER A 717 -19.64 22.12 7.18
N ILE A 718 -19.13 21.00 6.65
CA ILE A 718 -19.81 19.72 6.54
C ILE A 718 -19.16 18.74 7.51
N THR A 719 -19.96 18.02 8.27
CA THR A 719 -19.46 16.88 9.06
C THR A 719 -19.91 15.56 8.45
N VAL A 720 -19.05 14.53 8.48
CA VAL A 720 -19.37 13.20 7.95
C VAL A 720 -19.09 12.16 9.03
N GLY A 721 -20.09 11.38 9.43
CA GLY A 721 -19.93 10.36 10.48
C GLY A 721 -21.21 9.60 10.77
N HIS A 722 -21.24 8.83 11.85
CA HIS A 722 -22.38 7.96 12.18
C HIS A 722 -23.35 8.57 13.20
N ASN A 723 -22.90 9.57 13.97
CA ASN A 723 -23.75 10.24 14.94
C ASN A 723 -24.70 11.22 14.21
N ALA A 724 -26.02 11.04 14.40
CA ALA A 724 -27.04 11.85 13.75
C ALA A 724 -27.14 13.30 14.25
N GLN A 725 -26.44 13.66 15.32
CA GLN A 725 -26.49 15.01 15.88
C GLN A 725 -25.82 16.03 14.94
N LYS A 726 -26.56 17.01 14.41
CA LYS A 726 -25.99 18.18 13.71
C LYS A 726 -25.41 19.19 14.71
N LEU A 727 -24.22 19.73 14.42
CA LEU A 727 -23.61 20.77 15.25
C LEU A 727 -24.25 22.15 14.95
N PRO A 728 -24.46 23.01 15.96
CA PRO A 728 -25.17 24.28 15.78
C PRO A 728 -24.56 25.22 14.74
N LEU A 729 -23.23 25.26 14.63
CA LEU A 729 -22.51 26.15 13.71
C LEU A 729 -22.15 25.48 12.37
N THR A 730 -22.51 24.21 12.19
CA THR A 730 -22.23 23.51 10.92
C THR A 730 -23.30 23.76 9.88
N ALA A 731 -22.88 23.94 8.64
CA ALA A 731 -23.80 24.08 7.52
C ALA A 731 -24.61 22.79 7.36
N GLU A 732 -23.95 21.65 7.34
CA GLU A 732 -24.57 20.34 7.09
C GLU A 732 -23.90 19.22 7.91
N ALA A 733 -24.67 18.16 8.19
CA ALA A 733 -24.16 16.92 8.78
C ALA A 733 -24.63 15.74 7.93
N VAL A 734 -23.68 15.00 7.36
CA VAL A 734 -23.94 13.78 6.60
C VAL A 734 -23.82 12.60 7.54
N VAL A 735 -24.93 11.88 7.69
CA VAL A 735 -25.05 10.72 8.59
C VAL A 735 -24.89 9.44 7.77
N LEU A 736 -23.82 8.70 8.03
CA LEU A 736 -23.57 7.40 7.45
C LEU A 736 -24.38 6.34 8.21
N PRO A 737 -25.16 5.48 7.54
CA PRO A 737 -25.97 4.47 8.20
C PRO A 737 -25.07 3.40 8.85
N GLY A 738 -25.31 3.10 10.12
CA GLY A 738 -24.61 2.03 10.82
C GLY A 738 -25.12 0.65 10.40
N LYS A 739 -24.24 -0.19 9.83
CA LYS A 739 -24.53 -1.62 9.55
C LYS A 739 -23.97 -2.55 10.63
N ARG A 740 -23.07 -2.07 11.48
CA ARG A 740 -22.52 -2.84 12.60
C ARG A 740 -23.59 -3.11 13.68
N PRO A 741 -23.46 -4.20 14.47
CA PRO A 741 -24.28 -4.36 15.67
C PRO A 741 -24.00 -3.26 16.69
N ARG A 742 -24.91 -3.12 17.65
CA ARG A 742 -24.70 -2.26 18.82
C ARG A 742 -23.62 -2.84 19.72
N TYR A 743 -22.83 -1.98 20.32
CA TYR A 743 -21.93 -2.36 21.43
C TYR A 743 -22.71 -2.35 22.75
N LEU A 744 -22.16 -3.01 23.78
CA LEU A 744 -22.79 -3.09 25.10
C LEU A 744 -23.09 -1.69 25.68
N CYS A 745 -22.23 -0.70 25.43
CA CYS A 745 -22.43 0.66 25.91
C CYS A 745 -23.70 1.31 25.34
N GLU A 746 -23.94 1.13 24.04
CA GLU A 746 -25.15 1.62 23.37
C GLU A 746 -26.38 0.85 23.85
N GLN A 747 -26.24 -0.48 24.01
CA GLN A 747 -27.32 -1.33 24.50
C GLN A 747 -27.78 -0.94 25.91
N LEU A 748 -26.84 -0.65 26.82
CA LEU A 748 -27.15 -0.19 28.18
C LEU A 748 -27.82 1.20 28.20
N LEU A 749 -27.46 2.08 27.28
CA LEU A 749 -28.12 3.39 27.12
C LEU A 749 -29.56 3.25 26.64
N VAL A 750 -29.79 2.39 25.64
CA VAL A 750 -31.14 2.09 25.13
C VAL A 750 -32.01 1.48 26.23
N GLU A 751 -31.46 0.54 27.01
CA GLU A 751 -32.13 -0.04 28.19
C GLU A 751 -32.44 1.00 29.28
N SER A 752 -31.64 2.07 29.36
CA SER A 752 -31.86 3.20 30.28
C SER A 752 -32.83 4.25 29.73
N GLY A 753 -33.42 4.03 28.55
CA GLY A 753 -34.37 4.94 27.91
C GLY A 753 -33.74 6.05 27.06
N VAL A 754 -32.43 5.98 26.79
CA VAL A 754 -31.72 6.93 25.92
C VAL A 754 -31.66 6.38 24.50
N ASP A 755 -32.34 7.03 23.56
CA ASP A 755 -32.27 6.67 22.15
C ASP A 755 -31.00 7.23 21.51
N VAL A 756 -29.96 6.39 21.41
CA VAL A 756 -28.66 6.74 20.82
C VAL A 756 -28.72 7.05 19.33
N ASP A 757 -29.79 6.64 18.63
CA ASP A 757 -29.93 6.83 17.19
C ASP A 757 -30.68 8.14 16.86
N GLN A 758 -31.33 8.79 17.83
CA GLN A 758 -32.04 10.07 17.67
C GLN A 758 -31.16 11.32 17.78
N GLY A 759 -29.85 11.21 17.53
CA GLY A 759 -28.96 12.37 17.43
C GLY A 759 -28.62 13.04 18.75
N VAL A 760 -28.35 12.23 19.78
CA VAL A 760 -27.87 12.72 21.09
C VAL A 760 -26.44 13.22 20.95
N SER A 761 -26.15 14.35 21.61
CA SER A 761 -24.81 14.91 21.57
C SER A 761 -23.77 14.05 22.26
N SER A 762 -22.55 14.01 21.72
CA SER A 762 -21.42 13.36 22.41
C SER A 762 -21.18 13.96 23.80
N GLY A 763 -21.48 15.25 24.00
CA GLY A 763 -21.61 15.92 25.30
C GLY A 763 -22.54 15.19 26.27
N ALA A 764 -23.79 15.02 25.85
CA ALA A 764 -24.83 14.37 26.63
C ALA A 764 -24.57 12.87 26.83
N LEU A 765 -24.11 12.16 25.79
CA LEU A 765 -23.72 10.75 25.88
C LEU A 765 -22.62 10.54 26.92
N LEU A 766 -21.62 11.43 26.99
CA LEU A 766 -20.59 11.37 28.02
C LEU A 766 -21.17 11.53 29.42
N GLY A 767 -22.15 12.43 29.59
CA GLY A 767 -22.90 12.59 30.83
C GLY A 767 -23.67 11.34 31.22
N GLU A 768 -24.37 10.71 30.27
CA GLU A 768 -25.11 9.46 30.52
C GLU A 768 -24.18 8.29 30.83
N TYR A 769 -23.02 8.19 30.18
CA TYR A 769 -22.00 7.22 30.54
C TYR A 769 -21.45 7.45 31.95
N ALA A 770 -21.29 8.71 32.37
CA ALA A 770 -20.91 9.03 33.75
C ALA A 770 -22.02 8.66 34.76
N ASN A 771 -23.30 8.86 34.39
CA ASN A 771 -24.44 8.44 35.20
C ASN A 771 -24.50 6.91 35.34
N LEU A 772 -24.28 6.17 34.25
CA LEU A 772 -24.17 4.70 34.28
C LEU A 772 -23.08 4.24 35.24
N LYS A 773 -21.89 4.85 35.16
CA LYS A 773 -20.78 4.57 36.08
C LYS A 773 -21.12 4.89 37.55
N ALA A 774 -21.86 5.96 37.80
CA ALA A 774 -22.26 6.33 39.15
C ALA A 774 -23.29 5.33 39.73
N ARG A 775 -24.26 4.90 38.91
CA ARG A 775 -25.27 3.89 39.29
C ARG A 775 -24.61 2.55 39.61
N ALA A 776 -23.68 2.10 38.78
CA ALA A 776 -22.85 0.91 39.01
C ALA A 776 -22.22 0.89 40.40
N LYS A 777 -21.51 1.98 40.75
CA LYS A 777 -20.85 2.13 42.05
C LYS A 777 -21.83 2.15 43.22
N SER A 778 -23.01 2.76 43.03
CA SER A 778 -24.05 2.81 44.07
C SER A 778 -24.68 1.45 44.33
N GLN A 779 -24.93 0.64 43.28
CA GLN A 779 -25.45 -0.71 43.41
C GLN A 779 -24.44 -1.64 44.07
N GLN A 780 -23.16 -1.54 43.70
CA GLN A 780 -22.09 -2.33 44.31
C GLN A 780 -21.93 -2.04 45.81
N SER A 781 -22.03 -0.76 46.19
CA SER A 781 -22.02 -0.33 47.60
C SER A 781 -23.24 -0.85 48.39
N GLN A 782 -24.40 -0.98 47.73
CA GLN A 782 -25.62 -1.53 48.33
C GLN A 782 -25.57 -3.06 48.49
N THR A 783 -25.04 -3.80 47.51
CA THR A 783 -24.81 -5.25 47.63
C THR A 783 -23.76 -5.59 48.67
N ASP A 784 -22.70 -4.79 48.77
CA ASP A 784 -21.68 -4.96 49.82
C ASP A 784 -22.28 -4.68 51.20
N ALA A 785 -23.14 -3.65 51.34
CA ALA A 785 -23.87 -3.36 52.56
C ALA A 785 -24.90 -4.45 52.92
N HIS A 786 -25.55 -5.08 51.92
CA HIS A 786 -26.51 -6.18 52.13
C HIS A 786 -25.81 -7.50 52.50
N GLN A 787 -24.64 -7.79 51.92
CA GLN A 787 -23.79 -8.92 52.32
C GLN A 787 -23.16 -8.70 53.70
N LEU A 788 -22.80 -7.45 54.05
CA LEU A 788 -22.35 -7.10 55.40
C LEU A 788 -23.48 -7.21 56.44
N THR A 789 -24.73 -6.90 56.10
CA THR A 789 -25.85 -7.10 57.04
C THR A 789 -26.20 -8.58 57.24
N PHE A 790 -26.19 -9.40 56.18
CA PHE A 790 -26.44 -10.84 56.31
C PHE A 790 -25.29 -11.60 57.01
N THR A 791 -24.05 -11.17 56.81
CA THR A 791 -22.90 -11.81 57.48
C THR A 791 -22.65 -11.30 58.89
N VAL A 792 -23.12 -10.11 59.27
CA VAL A 792 -22.99 -9.62 60.65
C VAL A 792 -23.90 -10.39 61.59
N GLU A 793 -25.14 -10.73 61.21
CA GLU A 793 -26.04 -11.52 62.07
C GLU A 793 -25.56 -12.96 62.28
N GLU A 794 -25.07 -13.64 61.24
CA GLU A 794 -24.48 -14.99 61.38
C GLU A 794 -23.10 -14.98 62.06
N LYS A 795 -22.29 -13.92 61.89
CA LYS A 795 -20.98 -13.82 62.56
C LYS A 795 -21.10 -13.33 64.01
N PHE A 796 -22.17 -12.65 64.41
CA PHE A 796 -22.34 -12.17 65.80
C PHE A 796 -22.64 -13.33 66.77
N GLU A 797 -23.39 -14.35 66.35
CA GLU A 797 -23.61 -15.55 67.19
C GLU A 797 -22.38 -16.47 67.29
N VAL A 798 -21.56 -16.55 66.24
CA VAL A 798 -20.32 -17.35 66.24
C VAL A 798 -19.18 -16.63 66.99
N PHE A 799 -19.17 -15.30 66.98
CA PHE A 799 -18.18 -14.46 67.68
C PHE A 799 -18.35 -14.49 69.21
N LEU A 800 -19.55 -14.73 69.74
CA LEU A 800 -19.81 -14.82 71.19
C LEU A 800 -19.39 -16.16 71.83
N ARG A 801 -18.84 -17.13 71.08
CA ARG A 801 -18.50 -18.46 71.62
C ARG A 801 -17.09 -18.99 71.35
N ARG A 802 -16.09 -18.14 71.04
CA ARG A 802 -14.69 -18.61 71.04
C ARG A 802 -13.71 -17.67 71.75
N PRO A 803 -12.89 -18.20 72.69
CA PRO A 803 -11.86 -17.43 73.39
C PRO A 803 -10.73 -17.03 72.44
N THR A 804 -10.29 -15.79 72.58
CA THR A 804 -9.33 -15.10 71.72
C THR A 804 -7.92 -15.71 71.80
N ARG A 805 -7.40 -16.09 70.63
CA ARG A 805 -6.07 -16.65 70.39
C ARG A 805 -4.99 -15.57 70.31
N GLU A 806 -5.08 -14.57 71.18
CA GLU A 806 -4.08 -13.49 71.35
C GLU A 806 -3.22 -13.68 72.61
N ALA A 807 -3.59 -14.67 73.45
CA ALA A 807 -2.82 -15.07 74.64
C ALA A 807 -1.75 -16.16 74.36
N ALA A 808 -1.79 -16.83 73.20
CA ALA A 808 -0.84 -17.90 72.85
C ALA A 808 0.35 -17.43 72.00
N LEU A 809 0.15 -16.44 71.12
CA LEU A 809 1.21 -15.98 70.20
C LEU A 809 2.18 -14.97 70.84
N ARG A 810 1.82 -14.37 71.99
CA ARG A 810 2.71 -13.49 72.76
C ARG A 810 3.67 -14.22 73.71
N ARG A 811 3.50 -15.54 73.92
CA ARG A 811 4.43 -16.35 74.72
C ARG A 811 5.54 -17.00 73.90
N GLU A 812 5.36 -17.19 72.60
CA GLU A 812 6.33 -17.93 71.77
C GLU A 812 7.42 -17.05 71.15
N ILE A 813 7.24 -15.72 71.16
CA ILE A 813 8.18 -14.74 70.59
C ILE A 813 9.13 -14.15 71.67
N SER A 814 8.94 -14.48 72.95
CA SER A 814 9.74 -13.92 74.05
C SER A 814 10.88 -14.84 74.56
N ASP A 815 10.93 -16.11 74.17
CA ASP A 815 11.75 -17.10 74.91
C ASP A 815 12.98 -17.65 74.16
N ASN A 816 13.33 -17.22 72.94
CA ASN A 816 14.46 -17.82 72.21
C ASN A 816 15.40 -16.81 71.51
N PHE A 817 15.82 -15.75 72.20
CA PHE A 817 17.04 -15.01 71.84
C PHE A 817 17.92 -14.74 73.07
N SER A 818 18.92 -15.60 73.27
CA SER A 818 20.11 -15.35 74.09
C SER A 818 21.33 -15.72 73.26
N ILE A 819 22.20 -14.74 73.05
CA ILE A 819 23.46 -14.83 72.31
C ILE A 819 24.56 -15.32 73.24
N GLU A 820 25.37 -16.30 72.84
CA GLU A 820 26.78 -16.43 73.22
C GLU A 820 27.59 -16.97 72.03
N SER A 821 28.62 -16.22 71.63
CA SER A 821 29.70 -16.61 70.71
C SER A 821 30.95 -16.94 71.53
N PRO A 822 31.85 -17.81 71.05
CA PRO A 822 33.18 -17.26 70.74
C PRO A 822 34.00 -17.96 69.63
N SER A 823 34.83 -17.11 69.02
CA SER A 823 36.24 -17.31 68.66
C SER A 823 36.66 -17.79 67.27
N ALA A 824 37.72 -17.12 66.84
CA ALA A 824 38.44 -17.21 65.59
C ALA A 824 39.64 -18.15 65.68
N ASN A 825 40.00 -18.73 64.53
CA ASN A 825 41.32 -19.11 64.02
C ASN A 825 41.14 -20.39 63.19
N ASP A 826 41.33 -20.35 61.88
CA ASP A 826 42.63 -20.67 61.33
C ASP A 826 42.72 -20.36 59.84
N LEU A 827 43.96 -20.12 59.42
CA LEU A 827 44.42 -19.63 58.14
C LEU A 827 44.52 -20.74 57.08
N THR A 828 44.63 -20.27 55.82
CA THR A 828 45.49 -20.78 54.73
C THR A 828 45.02 -21.88 53.76
N VAL A 829 45.10 -21.47 52.47
CA VAL A 829 45.69 -22.15 51.29
C VAL A 829 44.83 -23.17 50.54
N GLY A 830 44.77 -22.98 49.20
CA GLY A 830 44.06 -23.83 48.24
C GLY A 830 44.80 -25.13 47.88
N PRO A 831 44.81 -25.51 46.59
CA PRO A 831 43.83 -26.38 45.95
C PRO A 831 44.38 -27.80 45.73
N GLU A 832 43.52 -28.79 45.42
CA GLU A 832 43.71 -29.86 44.41
C GLU A 832 42.92 -31.15 44.69
N THR A 833 42.32 -31.66 43.61
CA THR A 833 42.26 -33.04 43.08
C THR A 833 41.93 -34.30 43.92
N LYS A 834 41.34 -35.26 43.17
CA LYS A 834 41.23 -36.73 43.32
C LYS A 834 40.07 -37.24 44.18
N ARG A 835 39.09 -37.93 43.58
CA ARG A 835 39.10 -39.36 43.15
C ARG A 835 39.11 -40.30 44.36
N TRP A 836 38.06 -41.11 44.49
CA TRP A 836 37.93 -42.42 45.16
C TRP A 836 36.49 -42.91 44.83
N GLY A 837 36.15 -44.18 44.65
CA GLY A 837 36.88 -45.42 44.84
C GLY A 837 35.93 -46.59 44.55
N GLU A 838 36.53 -47.72 44.23
CA GLU A 838 35.95 -48.96 43.72
C GLU A 838 35.17 -49.79 44.76
N GLY A 839 34.35 -50.74 44.29
CA GLY A 839 33.84 -51.88 45.03
C GLY A 839 33.75 -53.13 44.14
N LYS A 840 34.51 -54.17 44.49
CA LYS A 840 34.77 -55.44 43.77
C LYS A 840 33.59 -56.43 43.75
N GLY A 841 33.58 -57.30 42.73
CA GLY A 841 32.92 -58.63 42.77
C GLY A 841 33.30 -59.50 41.56
N ARG A 842 33.96 -60.63 41.80
CA ARG A 842 34.52 -61.59 40.82
C ARG A 842 33.52 -62.68 40.39
N SER A 843 33.61 -63.12 39.13
CA SER A 843 33.66 -64.53 38.62
C SER A 843 33.03 -64.59 37.21
N ARG A 844 33.20 -65.60 36.35
CA ARG A 844 34.33 -66.39 35.85
C ARG A 844 33.75 -67.19 34.65
N ALA A 845 34.42 -67.13 33.50
CA ALA A 845 34.46 -68.12 32.40
C ALA A 845 33.22 -68.41 31.51
N ASP A 846 33.57 -68.78 30.27
CA ASP A 846 32.82 -69.35 29.14
C ASP A 846 31.86 -68.41 28.38
N GLY A 847 31.86 -68.30 27.06
CA GLY A 847 32.46 -69.09 25.99
C GLY A 847 31.45 -69.19 24.83
N GLY A 848 31.82 -68.78 23.61
CA GLY A 848 31.13 -69.20 22.37
C GLY A 848 30.32 -68.16 21.58
N GLY A 849 30.95 -67.61 20.53
CA GLY A 849 30.59 -67.80 19.12
C GLY A 849 29.20 -67.44 18.55
N GLY A 850 29.21 -66.60 17.51
CA GLY A 850 28.18 -66.45 16.45
C GLY A 850 27.38 -65.16 16.58
N GLY A 851 27.42 -64.16 15.69
CA GLY A 851 27.46 -64.21 14.23
C GLY A 851 26.06 -63.96 13.67
N GLY A 852 25.66 -62.69 13.47
CA GLY A 852 24.34 -62.35 12.93
C GLY A 852 24.12 -60.85 12.74
N VAL A 853 24.04 -60.45 11.48
CA VAL A 853 23.97 -59.09 10.91
C VAL A 853 22.62 -58.40 11.13
N GLY A 854 22.62 -57.06 11.28
CA GLY A 854 21.50 -56.21 10.86
C GLY A 854 20.84 -55.35 11.93
N GLY A 855 21.59 -54.39 12.50
CA GLY A 855 21.01 -53.34 13.34
C GLY A 855 20.41 -52.21 12.49
N GLU A 856 19.08 -52.10 12.47
CA GLU A 856 18.38 -50.83 12.33
C GLU A 856 17.61 -50.56 13.63
N SER A 857 18.27 -49.93 14.59
CA SER A 857 17.62 -49.26 15.71
C SER A 857 17.75 -47.76 15.51
N VAL A 858 16.70 -47.13 14.97
CA VAL A 858 16.49 -45.69 15.14
C VAL A 858 15.14 -45.52 15.81
N GLY A 859 15.19 -45.20 17.10
CA GLY A 859 14.01 -44.82 17.87
C GLY A 859 13.35 -43.59 17.26
N SER A 860 12.11 -43.76 16.81
CA SER A 860 11.19 -42.66 16.50
C SER A 860 10.08 -42.73 17.54
N SER A 861 10.25 -41.97 18.63
CA SER A 861 9.34 -41.91 19.78
C SER A 861 8.20 -40.91 19.54
N GLY A 862 7.43 -41.11 18.48
CA GLY A 862 6.27 -40.29 18.15
C GLY A 862 5.04 -41.14 17.84
N MET A 863 3.87 -40.73 18.34
CA MET A 863 2.58 -41.39 18.14
C MET A 863 1.86 -40.85 16.91
N CYS A 864 1.30 -41.73 16.08
CA CYS A 864 0.38 -41.35 15.02
C CYS A 864 -1.03 -41.07 15.58
N LEU A 865 -1.96 -40.59 14.75
CA LEU A 865 -3.33 -40.26 15.18
C LEU A 865 -4.04 -41.47 15.80
N GLU A 866 -3.93 -42.66 15.21
CA GLU A 866 -4.55 -43.88 15.76
C GLU A 866 -3.93 -44.28 17.11
N ASP A 867 -2.60 -44.19 17.23
CA ASP A 867 -1.89 -44.46 18.48
C ASP A 867 -2.25 -43.44 19.56
N PHE A 868 -2.41 -42.17 19.18
CA PHE A 868 -2.86 -41.10 20.07
C PHE A 868 -4.28 -41.37 20.58
N MET A 869 -5.23 -41.67 19.69
CA MET A 869 -6.62 -41.92 20.08
C MET A 869 -6.70 -43.12 21.03
N ARG A 870 -5.95 -44.19 20.73
CA ARG A 870 -5.87 -45.37 21.60
C ARG A 870 -5.23 -45.06 22.95
N ALA A 871 -4.10 -44.34 22.97
CA ALA A 871 -3.40 -43.99 24.19
C ALA A 871 -4.22 -43.00 25.05
N TYR A 872 -4.89 -42.03 24.43
CA TYR A 872 -5.72 -41.05 25.14
C TYR A 872 -6.95 -41.69 25.77
N ARG A 873 -7.59 -42.64 25.07
CA ARG A 873 -8.69 -43.46 25.62
C ARG A 873 -8.25 -44.31 26.82
N GLN A 874 -6.96 -44.63 26.95
CA GLN A 874 -6.43 -45.41 28.07
C GLN A 874 -6.00 -44.53 29.24
N HIS A 875 -5.39 -43.36 28.95
CA HIS A 875 -4.64 -42.59 29.93
C HIS A 875 -5.07 -41.12 30.10
N GLY A 876 -5.98 -40.60 29.28
CA GLY A 876 -6.41 -39.20 29.33
C GLY A 876 -7.43 -38.89 30.44
N THR A 877 -7.37 -37.66 30.98
CA THR A 877 -8.27 -37.12 32.01
C THR A 877 -9.76 -37.13 31.65
N MET A 878 -10.12 -37.13 30.37
CA MET A 878 -11.52 -37.19 29.87
C MET A 878 -11.78 -38.37 28.91
N ARG A 879 -11.11 -39.51 29.14
CA ARG A 879 -11.13 -40.69 28.25
C ARG A 879 -12.52 -41.23 27.85
N ASP A 880 -13.54 -41.06 28.69
CA ASP A 880 -14.89 -41.60 28.47
C ASP A 880 -15.91 -40.53 28.03
N ARG A 881 -15.50 -39.25 27.97
CA ARG A 881 -16.39 -38.11 27.69
C ARG A 881 -16.17 -37.48 26.31
N LEU A 882 -15.01 -37.68 25.70
CA LEU A 882 -14.69 -37.13 24.39
C LEU A 882 -15.07 -38.09 23.27
N ASN A 883 -15.72 -37.57 22.24
CA ASN A 883 -15.98 -38.33 21.01
C ASN A 883 -14.72 -38.37 20.10
N ASP A 884 -14.75 -39.21 19.07
CA ASP A 884 -13.60 -39.39 18.19
C ASP A 884 -13.23 -38.11 17.43
N ASP A 885 -14.20 -37.27 17.07
CA ASP A 885 -13.97 -35.99 16.40
C ASP A 885 -13.25 -34.99 17.32
N GLU A 886 -13.56 -34.98 18.61
CA GLU A 886 -12.90 -34.17 19.63
C GLU A 886 -11.46 -34.64 19.90
N LEU A 887 -11.22 -35.96 19.88
CA LEU A 887 -9.87 -36.51 20.01
C LEU A 887 -9.01 -36.21 18.78
N VAL A 888 -9.60 -36.32 17.58
CA VAL A 888 -8.95 -35.90 16.33
C VAL A 888 -8.64 -34.41 16.38
N LYS A 889 -9.56 -33.58 16.89
CA LYS A 889 -9.33 -32.14 17.08
C LYS A 889 -8.18 -31.88 18.05
N LEU A 890 -8.11 -32.59 19.18
CA LEU A 890 -7.03 -32.45 20.16
C LEU A 890 -5.66 -32.78 19.53
N PHE A 891 -5.58 -33.88 18.78
CA PHE A 891 -4.37 -34.27 18.05
C PHE A 891 -3.99 -33.26 16.96
N THR A 892 -4.99 -32.72 16.27
CA THR A 892 -4.80 -31.78 15.16
C THR A 892 -4.43 -30.37 15.64
N ASP A 893 -4.87 -29.98 16.83
CA ASP A 893 -4.46 -28.72 17.46
C ASP A 893 -3.02 -28.79 17.99
N ALA A 894 -2.50 -30.00 18.20
CA ALA A 894 -1.10 -30.27 18.51
C ALA A 894 -0.14 -30.16 17.30
N VAL A 895 -0.64 -29.77 16.11
CA VAL A 895 0.14 -29.78 14.86
C VAL A 895 1.44 -28.98 14.93
N SER A 896 1.52 -27.94 15.76
CA SER A 896 2.76 -27.17 15.96
C SER A 896 3.89 -27.96 16.63
N CYS A 897 3.56 -29.09 17.26
CA CYS A 897 4.47 -29.95 18.00
C CYS A 897 4.77 -31.27 17.27
N LEU A 898 4.19 -31.47 16.09
CA LEU A 898 4.45 -32.67 15.29
C LEU A 898 5.87 -32.65 14.74
N ASP A 899 6.50 -33.82 14.71
CA ASP A 899 7.78 -33.98 14.05
C ASP A 899 7.67 -33.85 12.51
N THR A 900 8.79 -33.91 11.81
CA THR A 900 8.85 -33.84 10.34
C THR A 900 8.10 -34.97 9.62
N ARG A 901 7.60 -35.97 10.36
CA ARG A 901 6.82 -37.11 9.87
C ARG A 901 5.35 -37.06 10.32
N GLY A 902 4.91 -35.97 10.95
CA GLY A 902 3.52 -35.80 11.40
C GLY A 902 3.16 -36.61 12.65
N ARG A 903 4.15 -36.99 13.48
CA ARG A 903 3.92 -37.75 14.72
C ARG A 903 4.01 -36.86 15.95
N LEU A 904 3.19 -37.15 16.96
CA LEU A 904 3.17 -36.41 18.22
C LEU A 904 4.20 -36.98 19.21
N PRO A 905 5.15 -36.17 19.71
CA PRO A 905 6.11 -36.60 20.72
C PRO A 905 5.43 -37.06 22.01
N LEU A 906 5.99 -38.10 22.65
CA LEU A 906 5.42 -38.69 23.88
C LEU A 906 5.28 -37.67 25.03
N GLU A 907 6.21 -36.71 25.16
CA GLU A 907 6.14 -35.65 26.17
C GLU A 907 4.94 -34.72 25.98
N GLU A 908 4.59 -34.40 24.73
CA GLU A 908 3.42 -33.57 24.44
C GLU A 908 2.12 -34.34 24.64
N PHE A 909 2.10 -35.64 24.33
CA PHE A 909 0.98 -36.48 24.73
C PHE A 909 0.78 -36.53 26.24
N SER A 910 1.85 -36.66 27.03
CA SER A 910 1.73 -36.67 28.50
C SER A 910 1.10 -35.38 29.01
N LYS A 911 1.55 -34.21 28.50
CA LYS A 911 0.93 -32.93 28.83
C LYS A 911 -0.54 -32.87 28.45
N MET A 912 -0.94 -33.49 27.33
CA MET A 912 -2.32 -33.54 26.88
C MET A 912 -3.20 -34.48 27.69
N ALA A 913 -2.66 -35.62 28.07
CA ALA A 913 -3.33 -36.59 28.92
C ALA A 913 -3.57 -36.04 30.34
N ASP A 914 -2.67 -35.18 30.83
CA ASP A 914 -2.71 -34.58 32.17
C ASP A 914 -3.45 -33.23 32.24
N MET A 915 -4.00 -32.72 31.14
CA MET A 915 -4.72 -31.44 31.15
C MET A 915 -5.98 -31.51 32.02
N SER A 916 -6.26 -30.42 32.76
CA SER A 916 -7.48 -30.31 33.56
C SER A 916 -8.73 -30.29 32.66
N GLU A 917 -9.86 -30.80 33.13
CA GLU A 917 -11.13 -30.83 32.37
C GLU A 917 -11.50 -29.44 31.81
N VAL A 918 -11.27 -28.38 32.59
CA VAL A 918 -11.54 -26.99 32.19
C VAL A 918 -10.61 -26.52 31.07
N ASP A 919 -9.33 -26.88 31.12
CA ASP A 919 -8.35 -26.50 30.09
C ASP A 919 -8.57 -27.29 28.80
N LEU A 920 -8.95 -28.56 28.91
CA LEU A 920 -9.30 -29.43 27.79
C LEU A 920 -10.55 -28.95 27.05
N LEU A 921 -11.60 -28.60 27.78
CA LEU A 921 -12.82 -28.01 27.21
C LEU A 921 -12.56 -26.63 26.59
N ARG A 922 -11.66 -25.82 27.16
CA ARG A 922 -11.22 -24.55 26.55
C ARG A 922 -10.46 -24.77 25.25
N GLN A 923 -9.62 -25.80 25.19
CA GLN A 923 -8.86 -26.14 23.98
C GLN A 923 -9.79 -26.70 22.89
N LEU A 924 -10.74 -27.56 23.27
CA LEU A 924 -11.79 -28.07 22.39
C LEU A 924 -12.77 -26.98 21.93
N ASN A 925 -13.03 -25.94 22.74
CA ASN A 925 -13.84 -24.79 22.34
C ASN A 925 -13.07 -23.72 21.56
N ARG A 926 -11.74 -23.82 21.42
CA ARG A 926 -10.98 -22.97 20.49
C ARG A 926 -11.23 -23.46 19.06
N THR A 927 -12.29 -22.97 18.42
CA THR A 927 -12.41 -23.03 16.95
C THR A 927 -11.46 -22.01 16.34
N THR A 928 -10.16 -22.29 16.35
CA THR A 928 -9.20 -21.51 15.53
C THR A 928 -9.32 -21.85 14.06
N ARG A 929 -9.95 -22.99 13.72
CA ARG A 929 -10.17 -23.48 12.36
C ARG A 929 -11.63 -23.35 11.98
N ASN A 930 -11.88 -22.84 10.77
CA ASN A 930 -13.23 -22.79 10.19
C ASN A 930 -13.74 -24.21 9.86
N VAL A 931 -14.98 -24.32 9.38
CA VAL A 931 -15.61 -25.59 8.96
C VAL A 931 -14.77 -26.37 7.92
N GLY A 932 -13.88 -25.68 7.19
CA GLY A 932 -12.93 -26.27 6.25
C GLY A 932 -11.54 -26.59 6.82
N GLY A 933 -11.34 -26.52 8.14
CA GLY A 933 -10.07 -26.84 8.80
C GLY A 933 -8.99 -25.76 8.72
N LEU A 934 -9.32 -24.55 8.25
CA LEU A 934 -8.35 -23.48 8.00
C LEU A 934 -8.34 -22.43 9.12
N VAL A 935 -7.15 -21.98 9.56
CA VAL A 935 -7.01 -21.01 10.66
C VAL A 935 -7.62 -19.65 10.28
N ASN A 936 -8.79 -19.32 10.80
CA ASN A 936 -9.53 -18.10 10.46
C ASN A 936 -10.22 -17.47 11.66
N VAL A 937 -10.48 -16.17 11.57
CA VAL A 937 -11.33 -15.48 12.53
C VAL A 937 -12.78 -15.72 12.12
N GLU A 938 -13.57 -16.33 13.00
CA GLU A 938 -15.01 -16.45 12.80
C GLU A 938 -15.70 -15.15 13.22
N PRO A 939 -16.64 -14.61 12.42
CA PRO A 939 -17.36 -13.39 12.77
C PRO A 939 -18.26 -13.63 13.99
N SER A 940 -18.38 -12.62 14.84
CA SER A 940 -19.33 -12.58 15.95
C SER A 940 -20.76 -12.82 15.45
N ARG A 941 -21.54 -13.61 16.21
CA ARG A 941 -22.96 -13.90 15.95
C ARG A 941 -23.89 -13.30 17.01
N GLU A 942 -23.35 -12.49 17.92
CA GLU A 942 -24.12 -11.89 19.01
C GLU A 942 -25.16 -10.89 18.48
N ALA A 943 -26.26 -10.69 19.18
CA ALA A 943 -27.24 -9.66 18.80
C ALA A 943 -26.65 -8.25 18.98
N TYR A 944 -25.86 -8.08 20.04
CA TYR A 944 -25.04 -6.91 20.34
C TYR A 944 -23.70 -7.39 20.90
N PHE A 945 -22.61 -6.66 20.64
CA PHE A 945 -21.30 -7.07 21.13
C PHE A 945 -21.23 -6.95 22.65
N GLY A 946 -20.90 -8.06 23.32
CA GLY A 946 -20.90 -8.21 24.77
C GLY A 946 -22.09 -9.00 25.32
N GLU A 947 -22.93 -9.59 24.47
CA GLU A 947 -24.07 -10.42 24.90
C GLU A 947 -23.60 -11.65 25.66
N ALA A 948 -22.64 -12.41 25.12
CA ALA A 948 -22.12 -13.60 25.81
C ALA A 948 -21.32 -13.20 27.06
N LEU A 949 -20.60 -12.08 27.01
CA LEU A 949 -19.85 -11.56 28.15
C LEU A 949 -20.79 -11.21 29.31
N ARG A 950 -21.90 -10.51 29.03
CA ARG A 950 -22.93 -10.17 30.02
C ARG A 950 -23.62 -11.41 30.59
N ARG A 951 -23.86 -12.44 29.77
CA ARG A 951 -24.42 -13.73 30.24
C ARG A 951 -23.46 -14.52 31.14
N THR A 952 -22.19 -14.56 30.77
CA THR A 952 -21.17 -15.37 31.47
C THR A 952 -20.62 -14.68 32.71
N ARG A 953 -20.60 -13.33 32.73
CA ARG A 953 -20.16 -12.50 33.85
C ARG A 953 -21.30 -11.67 34.41
N ALA A 954 -22.38 -12.34 34.81
CA ALA A 954 -23.49 -11.69 35.51
C ALA A 954 -23.09 -11.15 36.90
N ASP A 955 -21.89 -11.52 37.38
CA ASP A 955 -21.26 -11.02 38.60
C ASP A 955 -20.68 -9.60 38.46
N LEU A 956 -20.40 -9.15 37.23
CA LEU A 956 -19.85 -7.82 36.97
C LEU A 956 -20.95 -6.84 36.60
N ASP A 957 -20.78 -5.59 37.04
CA ASP A 957 -21.66 -4.52 36.59
C ASP A 957 -21.53 -4.27 35.08
N GLY A 958 -22.63 -3.87 34.45
CA GLY A 958 -22.67 -3.61 33.01
C GLY A 958 -21.65 -2.57 32.55
N TYR A 959 -21.33 -1.57 33.38
CA TYR A 959 -20.33 -0.56 33.05
C TYR A 959 -18.91 -1.12 33.03
N ASP A 960 -18.56 -1.99 33.97
CA ASP A 960 -17.22 -2.62 34.01
C ASP A 960 -17.00 -3.52 32.79
N LEU A 961 -18.05 -4.20 32.33
CA LEU A 961 -18.03 -4.95 31.08
C LEU A 961 -17.80 -4.05 29.86
N VAL A 962 -18.40 -2.85 29.81
CA VAL A 962 -18.16 -1.88 28.74
C VAL A 962 -16.69 -1.48 28.64
N VAL A 963 -16.00 -1.31 29.78
CA VAL A 963 -14.58 -0.93 29.80
C VAL A 963 -13.71 -1.97 29.08
N THR A 964 -14.07 -3.25 29.17
CA THR A 964 -13.34 -4.34 28.49
C THR A 964 -13.41 -4.25 26.96
N GLN A 965 -14.44 -3.59 26.41
CA GLN A 965 -14.66 -3.46 24.97
C GLN A 965 -13.96 -2.25 24.32
N LYS A 966 -13.23 -1.45 25.11
CA LYS A 966 -12.60 -0.20 24.65
C LYS A 966 -11.72 -0.40 23.41
N MET A 967 -10.94 -1.47 23.37
CA MET A 967 -10.03 -1.74 22.24
C MET A 967 -10.80 -2.11 20.96
N SER A 968 -11.86 -2.91 21.07
CA SER A 968 -12.74 -3.25 19.93
C SER A 968 -13.37 -1.99 19.31
N MET A 969 -13.89 -1.08 20.14
CA MET A 969 -14.44 0.21 19.69
C MET A 969 -13.38 1.07 18.97
N GLN A 970 -12.15 1.10 19.48
CA GLN A 970 -11.05 1.84 18.86
C GLN A 970 -10.64 1.25 17.51
N LEU A 971 -10.61 -0.08 17.38
CA LEU A 971 -10.29 -0.73 16.10
C LEU A 971 -11.40 -0.58 15.08
N TYR A 972 -12.67 -0.63 15.49
CA TYR A 972 -13.78 -0.28 14.62
C TYR A 972 -13.60 1.12 14.01
N GLU A 973 -13.26 2.12 14.82
CA GLU A 973 -13.01 3.48 14.34
C GLU A 973 -11.84 3.53 13.34
N ARG A 974 -10.72 2.90 13.69
CA ARG A 974 -9.46 2.96 12.92
C ARG A 974 -9.49 2.13 11.63
N ARG A 975 -10.29 1.06 11.58
CA ARG A 975 -10.33 0.11 10.45
C ARG A 975 -11.60 0.22 9.60
N ILE A 976 -12.74 0.59 10.20
CA ILE A 976 -14.04 0.51 9.53
C ILE A 976 -14.62 1.90 9.31
N ALA A 977 -14.91 2.64 10.39
CA ALA A 977 -15.58 3.94 10.29
C ALA A 977 -14.74 4.99 9.55
N SER A 978 -13.43 5.06 9.80
CA SER A 978 -12.52 5.96 9.07
C SER A 978 -12.43 5.63 7.58
N LEU A 979 -12.48 4.35 7.19
CA LEU A 979 -12.51 3.95 5.79
C LEU A 979 -13.81 4.38 5.10
N GLN A 980 -14.95 4.21 5.77
CA GLN A 980 -16.24 4.70 5.26
C GLN A 980 -16.23 6.22 5.06
N ARG A 981 -15.64 6.99 6.00
CA ARG A 981 -15.48 8.44 5.85
C ARG A 981 -14.57 8.82 4.69
N PHE A 982 -13.44 8.13 4.51
CA PHE A 982 -12.56 8.34 3.35
C PHE A 982 -13.34 8.14 2.03
N VAL A 983 -14.07 7.03 1.89
CA VAL A 983 -14.85 6.73 0.68
C VAL A 983 -15.96 7.76 0.46
N ALA A 984 -16.66 8.17 1.52
CA ALA A 984 -17.68 9.21 1.44
C ALA A 984 -17.09 10.56 0.96
N MET A 985 -15.91 10.94 1.44
CA MET A 985 -15.19 12.13 0.95
C MET A 985 -14.78 11.99 -0.52
N CYS A 986 -14.33 10.81 -0.95
CA CYS A 986 -14.05 10.55 -2.37
C CYS A 986 -15.29 10.76 -3.26
N VAL A 987 -16.49 10.32 -2.83
CA VAL A 987 -17.75 10.53 -3.56
C VAL A 987 -18.07 12.02 -3.68
N ILE A 988 -18.00 12.78 -2.58
CA ILE A 988 -18.24 14.23 -2.57
C ILE A 988 -17.26 14.94 -3.52
N PHE A 989 -15.96 14.65 -3.39
CA PHE A 989 -14.92 15.33 -4.15
C PHE A 989 -14.90 14.95 -5.62
N HIS A 990 -15.15 13.69 -5.96
CA HIS A 990 -15.33 13.26 -7.34
C HIS A 990 -16.50 14.01 -7.98
N THR A 991 -17.65 14.03 -7.29
CA THR A 991 -18.85 14.73 -7.80
C THR A 991 -18.60 16.22 -8.01
N MET A 992 -17.85 16.84 -7.09
CA MET A 992 -17.41 18.23 -7.21
C MET A 992 -16.49 18.43 -8.43
N GLY A 993 -15.41 17.65 -8.53
CA GLY A 993 -14.43 17.74 -9.61
C GLY A 993 -15.03 17.44 -10.97
N ARG A 994 -15.91 16.43 -11.06
CA ARG A 994 -16.59 16.04 -12.29
C ARG A 994 -17.48 17.16 -12.81
N ARG A 995 -18.27 17.79 -11.93
CA ARG A 995 -19.14 18.90 -12.32
C ARG A 995 -18.36 20.11 -12.82
N VAL A 996 -17.17 20.35 -12.27
CA VAL A 996 -16.26 21.41 -12.73
C VAL A 996 -15.65 21.03 -14.09
N ALA A 997 -15.23 19.78 -14.27
CA ALA A 997 -14.67 19.29 -15.53
C ALA A 997 -15.68 19.36 -16.69
N ASP A 998 -16.93 18.94 -16.44
CA ASP A 998 -18.02 18.94 -17.43
C ASP A 998 -18.50 20.35 -17.81
N PHE A 999 -18.28 21.36 -16.96
CA PHE A 999 -18.66 22.74 -17.25
C PHE A 999 -17.94 23.30 -18.48
N TRP A 1000 -16.64 23.03 -18.62
CA TRP A 1000 -15.82 23.61 -19.70
C TRP A 1000 -16.24 23.21 -21.11
N PRO A 1001 -16.41 21.92 -21.46
CA PRO A 1001 -16.85 21.54 -22.78
C PRO A 1001 -18.26 22.06 -23.07
N ALA A 1002 -19.14 22.10 -22.06
CA ALA A 1002 -20.50 22.65 -22.22
C ALA A 1002 -20.48 24.17 -22.47
N ALA A 1003 -19.69 24.93 -21.72
CA ALA A 1003 -19.63 26.39 -21.82
C ALA A 1003 -18.84 26.89 -23.03
N THR A 1004 -17.94 26.06 -23.58
CA THR A 1004 -17.03 26.45 -24.68
C THR A 1004 -17.28 25.67 -25.97
N PHE A 1005 -18.42 24.98 -26.06
CA PHE A 1005 -18.77 24.15 -27.23
C PHE A 1005 -17.67 23.13 -27.60
N GLY A 1006 -17.02 22.55 -26.58
CA GLY A 1006 -16.00 21.53 -26.73
C GLY A 1006 -14.56 22.04 -26.91
N LEU A 1007 -14.32 23.35 -26.94
CA LEU A 1007 -12.97 23.91 -27.12
C LEU A 1007 -12.06 23.71 -25.90
N LEU A 1008 -12.60 23.88 -24.69
CA LEU A 1008 -11.88 23.71 -23.44
C LEU A 1008 -12.30 22.41 -22.75
N ARG A 1009 -11.31 21.60 -22.39
CA ARG A 1009 -11.46 20.37 -21.61
C ARG A 1009 -10.17 20.14 -20.83
N TYR A 1010 -10.30 19.58 -19.64
CA TYR A 1010 -9.17 19.00 -18.91
C TYR A 1010 -9.50 17.59 -18.44
N ARG A 1011 -8.47 16.83 -18.09
CA ARG A 1011 -8.59 15.48 -17.56
C ARG A 1011 -8.50 15.55 -16.03
N MET A 1012 -9.55 15.12 -15.35
CA MET A 1012 -9.59 15.04 -13.87
C MET A 1012 -8.93 13.77 -13.33
N ASP A 1013 -8.64 12.81 -14.20
CA ASP A 1013 -7.97 11.55 -13.87
C ASP A 1013 -6.43 11.63 -13.98
N ARG A 1014 -5.90 12.83 -14.26
CA ARG A 1014 -4.50 13.13 -14.58
C ARG A 1014 -3.97 14.32 -13.82
#